data_AF-A0A5C3LUX5-F1
#
_entry.id   AF-A0A5C3LUX5-F1
#
_cell.length_a   1.000
_cell.length_b   1.000
_cell.length_c   1.000
_cell.angle_alpha   90.00
_cell.angle_beta   90.00
_cell.angle_gamma   90.00
#
_symmetry.space_group_name_H-M   'P 1'
#
loop_
_entity.id
_entity.type
_entity.pdbx_description
1 polymer ?
#
loop_
_entity_poly.entity_id
_entity_poly.type
_entity_poly.pdbx_seq_one_letter_code
_entity_poly.pdbx_strand_id
1 'polypeptide(L)'
;MPYKDDDLPPKTYTLREFNRAAGRSLLRDQREFAAFTLTGRADDHQVVLDPLQNSILQREPVEVRRDFDSLIGISTRIILTCDIIIYPVSSNREVLTESVHFTIATMVEDVSPHSVSAHRIPNISFGRWGERNQIRILFPKLWSNERNGVILTQNEQREFYNLGLRPAMEELNPHEMSDWPALYDDEMFRAQKRSGAYAFQGKMVSHYDIDDLTPTIRRHLQANNVNWAEGFIFMFTVRGTKAISRHSMTEDSATTALADYLFALDIPIEATQDEQEQWYIDVGLEFYNAQHKCLQWRTDSHFHIIQDILNINDRTAQRITDIGSSKYSRDLSTHLTAVSGCRVEPGSRGKGQYEAVYVQMYTTDKAATYNPEGRFHGSATTCKEVMGITQPPEFCQKLFKLYQNASERIYSSARVEVRVPIKHATTILQNFSTPLIRTSLLIFDREIWWGFKSYRLLAATKILGFQALGSPELRIRSSALKLTIACTWLINGLHSRPDDGQAARSLMDNILPLVEQDLADRNTLAYIPRGRDDDDGLHPHNPYGVVFFKPLYMGANVPRFRIGYELPTLVYQFFFGMDHKAISNKYFPVGIVRPREGARPGRVVTNKTHRTPLFVNWTGVPPSKLFDLASKKICLLPHANDDGSDLDEPDDSNDPQEDIDSKLTGLWTQFLIDVMAKTPNQRGGISYCKLSAEARKLATEACFRNKTLSDVWNTCAYKMSSYEDRTCAFKHLWPPKDHILVGSTQNYANCRYYEDWKILIARIEDKEEVELLRKALRARLETLYWIPHACQDKLWVTSRHKDFQRLPLGTSGPAPRLLINGRLPKFVVPVSDIGGSDTENEL
;
A
#
# COMPACT_ATOMS: atom_id res chain seq x y z
N MET A 1 11.62 19.13 19.41
CA MET A 1 10.57 19.37 20.43
C MET A 1 9.20 19.38 19.74
N PRO A 2 8.12 18.87 20.35
CA PRO A 2 6.79 19.04 19.78
C PRO A 2 6.43 20.54 19.80
N TYR A 3 6.17 21.08 18.61
CA TYR A 3 5.79 22.47 18.42
C TYR A 3 4.47 22.72 19.15
N LYS A 4 4.42 23.72 20.05
CA LYS A 4 3.14 24.25 20.53
C LYS A 4 2.51 24.93 19.32
N ASP A 5 1.48 24.29 18.75
CA ASP A 5 0.63 24.94 17.76
C ASP A 5 0.27 26.34 18.30
N ASP A 6 0.47 27.40 17.51
CA ASP A 6 -0.03 28.72 17.90
C ASP A 6 -1.53 28.56 18.16
N ASP A 7 -1.93 28.66 19.44
CA ASP A 7 -3.27 28.43 19.95
C ASP A 7 -4.22 29.51 19.42
N LEU A 8 -4.62 29.37 18.16
CA LEU A 8 -5.70 30.15 17.59
C LEU A 8 -6.97 29.83 18.39
N PRO A 9 -7.78 30.85 18.76
CA PRO A 9 -8.98 30.61 19.53
C PRO A 9 -9.92 29.67 18.73
N PRO A 10 -10.54 28.66 19.37
CA PRO A 10 -11.45 27.77 18.69
C PRO A 10 -12.75 28.51 18.35
N LYS A 11 -13.28 28.26 17.15
CA LYS A 11 -14.60 28.75 16.72
C LYS A 11 -15.41 27.61 16.14
N THR A 12 -16.62 27.42 16.66
CA THR A 12 -17.51 26.33 16.25
C THR A 12 -18.21 26.65 14.93
N TYR A 13 -18.24 25.67 14.03
CA TYR A 13 -18.90 25.72 12.74
C TYR A 13 -19.88 24.57 12.60
N THR A 14 -21.03 24.84 11.98
CA THR A 14 -21.85 23.81 11.33
C THR A 14 -21.22 23.39 9.99
N LEU A 15 -21.63 22.25 9.43
CA LEU A 15 -21.20 21.84 8.08
C LEU A 15 -21.57 22.88 7.01
N ARG A 16 -22.71 23.56 7.17
CA ARG A 16 -23.15 24.61 6.23
C ARG A 16 -22.20 25.81 6.27
N GLU A 17 -21.85 26.28 7.46
CA GLU A 17 -20.92 27.39 7.63
C GLU A 17 -19.53 27.03 7.13
N PHE A 18 -19.07 25.80 7.39
CA PHE A 18 -17.81 25.31 6.88
C PHE A 18 -17.79 25.32 5.34
N ASN A 19 -18.82 24.76 4.70
CA ASN A 19 -18.93 24.76 3.23
C ASN A 19 -18.97 26.18 2.65
N ARG A 20 -19.66 27.13 3.31
CA ARG A 20 -19.69 28.53 2.89
C ARG A 20 -18.33 29.21 3.04
N ALA A 21 -17.62 28.95 4.14
CA ALA A 21 -16.27 29.48 4.36
C ALA A 21 -15.29 28.90 3.33
N ALA A 22 -15.30 27.58 3.14
CA ALA A 22 -14.49 26.89 2.14
C ALA A 22 -14.76 27.42 0.72
N GLY A 23 -16.03 27.59 0.34
CA GLY A 23 -16.41 28.17 -0.95
C GLY A 23 -15.90 29.60 -1.14
N ARG A 24 -15.95 30.44 -0.09
CA ARG A 24 -15.39 31.80 -0.15
C ARG A 24 -13.87 31.80 -0.28
N SER A 25 -13.16 30.99 0.51
CA SER A 25 -11.70 30.86 0.39
C SER A 25 -11.29 30.35 -0.99
N LEU A 26 -12.04 29.41 -1.59
CA LEU A 26 -11.77 28.89 -2.94
C LEU A 26 -11.81 29.99 -4.01
N LEU A 27 -12.72 30.96 -3.88
CA LEU A 27 -12.84 32.10 -4.79
C LEU A 27 -11.74 33.15 -4.56
N ARG A 28 -11.18 33.22 -3.34
CA ARG A 28 -10.13 34.16 -2.95
C ARG A 28 -8.75 33.64 -3.36
N ASP A 29 -8.36 32.48 -2.83
CA ASP A 29 -7.06 31.86 -3.05
C ASP A 29 -7.12 30.33 -2.89
N GLN A 30 -6.59 29.60 -3.87
CA GLN A 30 -6.68 28.14 -3.88
C GLN A 30 -5.76 27.46 -2.84
N ARG A 31 -4.64 28.09 -2.45
CA ARG A 31 -3.73 27.58 -1.43
C ARG A 31 -4.32 27.77 -0.04
N GLU A 32 -4.86 28.95 0.22
CA GLU A 32 -5.58 29.26 1.46
C GLU A 32 -6.80 28.34 1.62
N PHE A 33 -7.60 28.16 0.56
CA PHE A 33 -8.69 27.18 0.55
C PHE A 33 -8.24 25.77 0.95
N ALA A 34 -7.13 25.31 0.35
CA ALA A 34 -6.62 23.97 0.62
C ALA A 34 -6.11 23.84 2.07
N ALA A 35 -5.42 24.86 2.58
CA ALA A 35 -4.98 24.93 3.97
C ALA A 35 -6.17 24.91 4.93
N PHE A 36 -7.09 25.86 4.80
CA PHE A 36 -8.31 25.97 5.61
C PHE A 36 -9.08 24.64 5.65
N THR A 37 -9.31 24.04 4.48
CA THR A 37 -10.16 22.83 4.39
C THR A 37 -9.51 21.59 5.00
N LEU A 38 -8.17 21.50 4.96
CA LEU A 38 -7.43 20.33 5.42
C LEU A 38 -6.89 20.45 6.85
N THR A 39 -6.67 21.67 7.36
CA THR A 39 -6.13 21.91 8.73
C THR A 39 -7.14 22.59 9.65
N GLY A 40 -8.21 23.18 9.11
CA GLY A 40 -9.18 23.96 9.88
C GLY A 40 -8.65 25.33 10.33
N ARG A 41 -7.44 25.73 9.92
CA ARG A 41 -6.85 27.03 10.30
C ARG A 41 -7.41 28.14 9.41
N ALA A 42 -8.02 29.14 10.03
CA ALA A 42 -8.35 30.44 9.43
C ALA A 42 -7.37 31.51 9.94
N ASP A 43 -7.47 32.73 9.41
CA ASP A 43 -6.55 33.83 9.75
C ASP A 43 -6.58 34.20 11.26
N ASP A 44 -7.74 34.07 11.91
CA ASP A 44 -8.00 34.53 13.28
C ASP A 44 -8.48 33.45 14.26
N HIS A 45 -8.72 32.22 13.81
CA HIS A 45 -9.27 31.14 14.64
C HIS A 45 -8.99 29.74 14.10
N GLN A 46 -9.10 28.74 14.98
CA GLN A 46 -9.13 27.33 14.61
C GLN A 46 -10.60 26.86 14.50
N VAL A 47 -10.97 26.28 13.37
CA VAL A 47 -12.32 25.74 13.18
C VAL A 47 -12.52 24.48 14.01
N VAL A 48 -13.64 24.43 14.73
CA VAL A 48 -14.17 23.23 15.39
C VAL A 48 -15.48 22.86 14.68
N LEU A 49 -15.55 21.68 14.07
CA LEU A 49 -16.74 21.25 13.35
C LEU A 49 -17.67 20.47 14.27
N ASP A 50 -18.85 20.99 14.54
CA ASP A 50 -19.83 20.35 15.42
C ASP A 50 -21.07 19.91 14.62
N PRO A 51 -21.09 18.65 14.15
CA PRO A 51 -22.23 18.11 13.41
C PRO A 51 -23.44 17.83 14.31
N LEU A 52 -23.32 17.85 15.65
CA LEU A 52 -24.43 17.55 16.56
C LEU A 52 -25.50 18.64 16.56
N GLN A 53 -25.16 19.85 16.09
CA GLN A 53 -26.13 20.93 15.83
C GLN A 53 -27.19 20.55 14.79
N ASN A 54 -26.93 19.50 13.99
CA ASN A 54 -27.86 18.93 13.03
C ASN A 54 -28.69 17.77 13.59
N SER A 55 -28.79 17.65 14.92
CA SER A 55 -29.68 16.67 15.57
C SER A 55 -31.13 16.85 15.13
N ILE A 56 -31.84 15.74 14.94
CA ILE A 56 -33.22 15.77 14.48
C ILE A 56 -34.14 16.45 15.50
N LEU A 57 -34.92 17.43 15.05
CA LEU A 57 -36.00 18.02 15.85
C LEU A 57 -37.19 17.05 15.95
N GLN A 58 -37.93 17.08 17.06
CA GLN A 58 -39.06 16.16 17.32
C GLN A 58 -40.14 16.09 16.22
N ARG A 59 -40.23 17.09 15.32
CA ARG A 59 -41.25 17.17 14.27
C ARG A 59 -40.81 16.67 12.89
N GLU A 60 -39.54 16.34 12.69
CA GLU A 60 -39.07 15.83 11.38
C GLU A 60 -39.62 14.42 11.10
N PRO A 61 -40.17 14.15 9.90
CA PRO A 61 -40.72 12.85 9.58
C PRO A 61 -39.59 11.87 9.23
N VAL A 62 -39.44 10.86 10.09
CA VAL A 62 -38.56 9.71 9.88
C VAL A 62 -39.46 8.49 9.69
N GLU A 63 -39.31 7.84 8.55
CA GLU A 63 -39.97 6.59 8.20
C GLU A 63 -39.01 5.43 8.39
N VAL A 64 -39.54 4.24 8.67
CA VAL A 64 -38.78 3.03 8.93
C VAL A 64 -39.29 1.89 8.06
N ARG A 65 -38.38 1.06 7.57
CA ARG A 65 -38.67 -0.20 6.88
C ARG A 65 -37.89 -1.34 7.49
N ARG A 66 -38.52 -2.51 7.55
CA ARG A 66 -37.91 -3.76 8.00
C ARG A 66 -37.72 -4.70 6.81
N ASP A 67 -36.60 -5.42 6.79
CA ASP A 67 -36.30 -6.43 5.76
C ASP A 67 -35.36 -7.53 6.28
N PHE A 68 -35.26 -8.61 5.51
CA PHE A 68 -34.25 -9.65 5.66
C PHE A 68 -33.16 -9.45 4.59
N ASP A 69 -31.92 -9.18 4.99
CA ASP A 69 -30.84 -8.84 4.05
C ASP A 69 -30.09 -10.07 3.53
N SER A 70 -29.67 -10.93 4.46
CA SER A 70 -28.76 -12.03 4.15
C SER A 70 -29.07 -13.23 5.03
N LEU A 71 -28.75 -14.42 4.53
CA LEU A 71 -28.98 -15.69 5.22
C LEU A 71 -27.71 -16.53 5.14
N ILE A 72 -27.33 -17.13 6.26
CA ILE A 72 -26.19 -18.03 6.38
C ILE A 72 -26.69 -19.32 7.03
N GLY A 73 -26.53 -20.44 6.34
CA GLY A 73 -26.88 -21.76 6.84
C GLY A 73 -25.63 -22.63 6.98
N ILE A 74 -25.61 -23.49 7.99
CA ILE A 74 -24.62 -24.54 8.17
C ILE A 74 -25.35 -25.86 8.34
N SER A 75 -24.98 -26.84 7.51
CA SER A 75 -25.55 -28.18 7.59
C SER A 75 -24.55 -29.25 7.23
N THR A 76 -24.83 -30.47 7.68
CA THR A 76 -24.10 -31.67 7.28
C THR A 76 -24.54 -32.21 5.92
N ARG A 77 -25.54 -31.63 5.27
CA ARG A 77 -26.05 -32.01 3.94
C ARG A 77 -26.39 -30.79 3.09
N ILE A 78 -26.63 -31.01 1.81
CA ILE A 78 -27.18 -29.98 0.92
C ILE A 78 -28.70 -29.93 1.15
N ILE A 79 -29.26 -28.74 1.40
CA ILE A 79 -30.67 -28.58 1.76
C ILE A 79 -31.32 -27.54 0.85
N LEU A 80 -31.58 -27.95 -0.37
CA LEU A 80 -32.16 -27.10 -1.41
C LEU A 80 -33.17 -27.91 -2.19
N THR A 81 -34.28 -27.30 -2.57
CA THR A 81 -35.35 -27.94 -3.36
C THR A 81 -35.25 -27.64 -4.86
N CYS A 82 -34.11 -27.11 -5.31
CA CYS A 82 -33.88 -26.72 -6.69
C CYS A 82 -32.58 -27.30 -7.25
N ASP A 83 -32.46 -27.23 -8.57
CA ASP A 83 -31.24 -27.62 -9.26
C ASP A 83 -30.09 -26.68 -8.85
N ILE A 84 -28.91 -27.26 -8.64
CA ILE A 84 -27.71 -26.50 -8.24
C ILE A 84 -26.64 -26.57 -9.33
N ILE A 85 -25.73 -25.60 -9.32
CA ILE A 85 -24.52 -25.64 -10.14
C ILE A 85 -23.34 -25.92 -9.22
N ILE A 86 -22.64 -27.03 -9.43
CA ILE A 86 -21.42 -27.37 -8.69
C ILE A 86 -20.18 -27.23 -9.57
N TYR A 87 -19.05 -26.95 -8.96
CA TYR A 87 -17.77 -26.79 -9.62
C TYR A 87 -16.93 -28.05 -9.43
N PRO A 88 -16.61 -28.80 -10.52
CA PRO A 88 -15.64 -29.90 -10.46
C PRO A 88 -14.31 -29.46 -9.84
N VAL A 89 -13.85 -28.25 -10.21
CA VAL A 89 -12.70 -27.59 -9.61
C VAL A 89 -13.08 -26.15 -9.27
N SER A 90 -12.86 -25.76 -8.02
CA SER A 90 -13.24 -24.46 -7.50
C SER A 90 -12.15 -23.40 -7.66
N SER A 91 -12.56 -22.14 -7.84
CA SER A 91 -11.63 -21.01 -7.83
C SER A 91 -11.17 -20.66 -6.41
N ASN A 92 -9.85 -20.57 -6.20
CA ASN A 92 -9.27 -20.08 -4.95
C ASN A 92 -9.71 -18.64 -4.60
N ARG A 93 -10.23 -17.87 -5.57
CA ARG A 93 -10.71 -16.49 -5.34
C ARG A 93 -12.02 -16.44 -4.54
N GLU A 94 -12.76 -17.53 -4.49
CA GLU A 94 -14.09 -17.59 -3.85
C GLU A 94 -14.07 -18.28 -2.48
N VAL A 95 -12.88 -18.71 -2.05
CA VAL A 95 -12.62 -19.28 -0.72
C VAL A 95 -13.00 -18.26 0.36
N LEU A 96 -13.68 -18.73 1.40
CA LEU A 96 -14.01 -17.91 2.55
C LEU A 96 -12.72 -17.58 3.32
N THR A 97 -12.31 -16.32 3.23
CA THR A 97 -11.14 -15.76 3.93
C THR A 97 -11.52 -14.71 4.96
N GLU A 98 -12.72 -14.14 4.85
CA GLU A 98 -13.24 -13.11 5.74
C GLU A 98 -14.23 -13.67 6.76
N SER A 99 -14.25 -13.09 7.96
CA SER A 99 -15.15 -13.49 9.02
C SER A 99 -16.62 -13.34 8.63
N VAL A 100 -17.40 -14.39 8.89
CA VAL A 100 -18.86 -14.38 8.88
C VAL A 100 -19.45 -14.31 10.29
N HIS A 101 -18.60 -13.99 11.29
CA HIS A 101 -18.97 -13.86 12.71
C HIS A 101 -19.63 -15.10 13.32
N PHE A 102 -19.20 -16.28 12.84
CA PHE A 102 -19.70 -17.58 13.27
C PHE A 102 -18.54 -18.57 13.49
N THR A 103 -18.75 -19.52 14.42
CA THR A 103 -17.75 -20.50 14.84
C THR A 103 -18.29 -21.93 14.75
N ILE A 104 -17.46 -22.85 14.29
CA ILE A 104 -17.75 -24.27 14.15
C ILE A 104 -16.95 -25.05 15.18
N ALA A 105 -17.60 -25.99 15.86
CA ALA A 105 -16.91 -26.95 16.71
C ALA A 105 -16.04 -27.88 15.84
N THR A 106 -14.74 -27.83 16.06
CA THR A 106 -13.73 -28.59 15.32
C THR A 106 -12.89 -29.40 16.30
N MET A 107 -12.72 -30.69 16.05
CA MET A 107 -11.85 -31.54 16.86
C MET A 107 -10.39 -31.30 16.47
N VAL A 108 -9.54 -31.01 17.45
CA VAL A 108 -8.08 -30.95 17.26
C VAL A 108 -7.49 -32.21 17.86
N GLU A 109 -6.77 -32.99 17.04
CA GLU A 109 -6.04 -34.18 17.48
C GLU A 109 -6.90 -35.20 18.26
N ASP A 110 -8.21 -35.20 18.03
CA ASP A 110 -9.21 -36.01 18.74
C ASP A 110 -9.24 -35.82 20.28
N VAL A 111 -8.62 -34.75 20.81
CA VAL A 111 -8.51 -34.52 22.26
C VAL A 111 -9.64 -33.65 22.80
N SER A 112 -10.05 -32.59 22.10
CA SER A 112 -11.16 -31.73 22.52
C SER A 112 -11.77 -30.87 21.40
N PRO A 113 -13.09 -30.59 21.46
CA PRO A 113 -13.75 -29.69 20.52
C PRO A 113 -13.33 -28.23 20.77
N HIS A 114 -12.76 -27.61 19.75
CA HIS A 114 -12.41 -26.19 19.71
C HIS A 114 -13.44 -25.41 18.90
N SER A 115 -13.81 -24.22 19.36
CA SER A 115 -14.66 -23.30 18.61
C SER A 115 -13.79 -22.48 17.64
N VAL A 116 -13.91 -22.75 16.34
CA VAL A 116 -13.07 -22.17 15.29
C VAL A 116 -13.92 -21.30 14.38
N SER A 117 -13.51 -20.05 14.13
CA SER A 117 -14.23 -19.20 13.17
C SER A 117 -14.26 -19.83 11.77
N ALA A 118 -15.41 -19.85 11.11
CA ALA A 118 -15.60 -20.56 9.85
C ALA A 118 -14.59 -20.18 8.75
N HIS A 119 -14.24 -18.90 8.65
CA HIS A 119 -13.26 -18.37 7.71
C HIS A 119 -11.80 -18.79 7.96
N ARG A 120 -11.53 -19.48 9.07
CA ARG A 120 -10.22 -20.06 9.40
C ARG A 120 -10.16 -21.55 9.10
N ILE A 121 -11.29 -22.18 8.78
CA ILE A 121 -11.37 -23.60 8.42
C ILE A 121 -11.09 -23.74 6.92
N PRO A 122 -10.22 -24.69 6.52
CA PRO A 122 -9.98 -24.95 5.11
C PRO A 122 -11.27 -25.22 4.34
N ASN A 123 -11.46 -24.57 3.20
CA ASN A 123 -12.73 -24.60 2.47
C ASN A 123 -12.59 -24.43 0.96
N ILE A 124 -13.64 -24.84 0.23
CA ILE A 124 -13.76 -24.67 -1.22
C ILE A 124 -15.12 -24.04 -1.58
N SER A 125 -15.14 -23.28 -2.68
CA SER A 125 -16.37 -22.84 -3.34
C SER A 125 -16.95 -24.01 -4.13
N PHE A 126 -17.88 -24.75 -3.51
CA PHE A 126 -18.40 -26.00 -4.07
C PHE A 126 -19.41 -25.76 -5.19
N GLY A 127 -20.24 -24.73 -5.05
CA GLY A 127 -21.29 -24.46 -6.02
C GLY A 127 -22.10 -23.21 -5.72
N ARG A 128 -23.18 -23.05 -6.47
CA ARG A 128 -24.16 -21.97 -6.35
C ARG A 128 -25.56 -22.46 -6.70
N TRP A 129 -26.55 -21.77 -6.16
CA TRP A 129 -27.95 -21.86 -6.60
C TRP A 129 -28.47 -20.43 -6.79
N GLY A 130 -29.32 -20.24 -7.79
CA GLY A 130 -29.69 -18.90 -8.22
C GLY A 130 -28.48 -18.04 -8.64
N GLU A 131 -28.70 -16.72 -8.72
CA GLU A 131 -27.68 -15.80 -9.26
C GLU A 131 -26.63 -15.39 -8.21
N ARG A 132 -27.03 -15.29 -6.94
CA ARG A 132 -26.24 -14.65 -5.87
C ARG A 132 -25.90 -15.55 -4.68
N ASN A 133 -26.35 -16.80 -4.69
CA ASN A 133 -26.18 -17.68 -3.54
C ASN A 133 -25.01 -18.64 -3.76
N GLN A 134 -24.32 -19.01 -2.69
CA GLN A 134 -23.10 -19.81 -2.76
C GLN A 134 -23.11 -20.94 -1.75
N ILE A 135 -22.67 -22.12 -2.19
CA ILE A 135 -22.45 -23.31 -1.39
C ILE A 135 -20.95 -23.49 -1.22
N ARG A 136 -20.48 -23.54 0.02
CA ARG A 136 -19.10 -23.89 0.34
C ARG A 136 -19.04 -25.18 1.10
N ILE A 137 -17.96 -25.93 0.92
CA ILE A 137 -17.62 -27.05 1.80
C ILE A 137 -16.50 -26.61 2.73
N LEU A 138 -16.71 -26.79 4.02
CA LEU A 138 -15.73 -26.58 5.08
C LEU A 138 -15.20 -27.95 5.53
N PHE A 139 -13.89 -28.05 5.76
CA PHE A 139 -13.21 -29.28 6.15
C PHE A 139 -12.60 -29.15 7.55
N PRO A 140 -13.37 -29.41 8.63
CA PRO A 140 -12.91 -29.23 10.01
C PRO A 140 -11.62 -30.00 10.33
N LYS A 141 -11.48 -31.26 9.86
CA LYS A 141 -10.29 -32.08 10.14
C LYS A 141 -8.99 -31.57 9.52
N LEU A 142 -9.06 -30.68 8.52
CA LEU A 142 -7.85 -30.02 7.98
C LEU A 142 -7.40 -28.82 8.81
N TRP A 143 -8.20 -28.37 9.77
CA TRP A 143 -7.82 -27.25 10.61
C TRP A 143 -6.80 -27.67 11.67
N SER A 144 -5.70 -26.91 11.75
CA SER A 144 -4.73 -26.99 12.85
C SER A 144 -4.10 -25.62 13.07
N ASN A 145 -3.51 -25.41 14.25
CA ASN A 145 -2.77 -24.17 14.53
C ASN A 145 -1.50 -24.02 13.66
N GLU A 146 -1.00 -25.11 13.10
CA GLU A 146 0.23 -25.13 12.28
C GLU A 146 -0.04 -24.91 10.79
N ARG A 147 -1.27 -25.16 10.32
CA ARG A 147 -1.60 -25.02 8.91
C ARG A 147 -1.59 -23.55 8.48
N ASN A 148 -0.75 -23.23 7.50
CA ASN A 148 -0.69 -21.90 6.92
C ASN A 148 -1.74 -21.73 5.81
N GLY A 149 -2.87 -21.09 6.15
CA GLY A 149 -3.91 -20.70 5.21
C GLY A 149 -5.10 -21.65 5.13
N VAL A 150 -6.15 -21.15 4.47
CA VAL A 150 -7.49 -21.79 4.40
C VAL A 150 -7.81 -22.38 3.03
N ILE A 151 -6.87 -22.26 2.10
CA ILE A 151 -6.99 -22.81 0.76
C ILE A 151 -6.54 -24.27 0.79
N LEU A 152 -7.30 -25.16 0.15
CA LEU A 152 -6.87 -26.54 -0.04
C LEU A 152 -5.67 -26.61 -0.98
N THR A 153 -4.72 -27.48 -0.67
CA THR A 153 -3.60 -27.80 -1.56
C THR A 153 -4.11 -28.44 -2.85
N GLN A 154 -3.33 -28.42 -3.92
CA GLN A 154 -3.72 -29.08 -5.17
C GLN A 154 -3.94 -30.59 -4.99
N ASN A 155 -3.18 -31.23 -4.10
CA ASN A 155 -3.35 -32.65 -3.82
C ASN A 155 -4.69 -32.92 -3.12
N GLU A 156 -5.05 -32.13 -2.11
CA GLU A 156 -6.34 -32.23 -1.44
C GLU A 156 -7.52 -32.00 -2.41
N GLN A 157 -7.43 -31.00 -3.29
CA GLN A 157 -8.46 -30.77 -4.31
C GLN A 157 -8.55 -31.94 -5.32
N ARG A 158 -7.41 -32.49 -5.74
CA ARG A 158 -7.34 -33.65 -6.63
C ARG A 158 -7.98 -34.88 -6.00
N GLU A 159 -7.65 -35.17 -4.75
CA GLU A 159 -8.22 -36.30 -4.00
C GLU A 159 -9.73 -36.15 -3.83
N PHE A 160 -10.19 -34.98 -3.38
CA PHE A 160 -11.63 -34.73 -3.20
C PHE A 160 -12.42 -34.93 -4.50
N TYR A 161 -11.89 -34.42 -5.62
CA TYR A 161 -12.56 -34.55 -6.92
C TYR A 161 -12.50 -35.98 -7.46
N ASN A 162 -11.30 -36.54 -7.64
CA ASN A 162 -11.09 -37.82 -8.31
C ASN A 162 -11.63 -39.01 -7.50
N LEU A 163 -11.56 -38.95 -6.16
CA LEU A 163 -11.87 -40.07 -5.27
C LEU A 163 -13.22 -39.92 -4.54
N GLY A 164 -13.85 -38.74 -4.60
CA GLY A 164 -15.10 -38.44 -3.92
C GLY A 164 -16.18 -37.96 -4.88
N LEU A 165 -16.02 -36.74 -5.40
CA LEU A 165 -17.07 -36.07 -6.18
C LEU A 165 -17.34 -36.75 -7.53
N ARG A 166 -16.30 -37.03 -8.33
CA ARG A 166 -16.46 -37.61 -9.67
C ARG A 166 -17.07 -39.02 -9.64
N PRO A 167 -16.66 -39.94 -8.74
CA PRO A 167 -17.32 -41.24 -8.58
C PRO A 167 -18.75 -41.12 -8.06
N ALA A 168 -19.04 -40.15 -7.18
CA ALA A 168 -20.40 -39.93 -6.70
C ALA A 168 -21.34 -39.48 -7.82
N MET A 169 -20.88 -38.58 -8.69
CA MET A 169 -21.68 -38.16 -9.84
C MET A 169 -21.87 -39.27 -10.88
N GLU A 170 -20.92 -40.20 -11.02
CA GLU A 170 -21.05 -41.35 -11.93
C GLU A 170 -22.10 -42.35 -11.48
N GLU A 171 -22.26 -42.48 -10.17
CA GLU A 171 -23.28 -43.32 -9.58
C GLU A 171 -24.68 -42.71 -9.66
N LEU A 172 -24.79 -41.40 -9.39
CA LEU A 172 -26.08 -40.71 -9.36
C LEU A 172 -26.60 -40.40 -10.76
N ASN A 173 -25.72 -39.94 -11.66
CA ASN A 173 -26.11 -39.53 -13.00
C ASN A 173 -25.09 -40.03 -14.05
N PRO A 174 -25.06 -41.35 -14.34
CA PRO A 174 -24.11 -41.95 -15.27
C PRO A 174 -24.23 -41.41 -16.70
N HIS A 175 -25.42 -40.95 -17.09
CA HIS A 175 -25.69 -40.50 -18.46
C HIS A 175 -25.08 -39.12 -18.78
N GLU A 176 -24.88 -38.27 -17.78
CA GLU A 176 -24.29 -36.92 -17.96
C GLU A 176 -22.76 -36.91 -17.82
N MET A 177 -22.14 -38.05 -17.54
CA MET A 177 -20.71 -38.15 -17.24
C MET A 177 -19.79 -37.82 -18.41
N SER A 178 -20.30 -37.87 -19.65
CA SER A 178 -19.56 -37.43 -20.85
C SER A 178 -19.13 -35.97 -20.77
N ASP A 179 -19.91 -35.15 -20.06
CA ASP A 179 -19.67 -33.72 -19.99
C ASP A 179 -18.78 -33.34 -18.80
N TRP A 180 -18.47 -34.28 -17.90
CA TRP A 180 -17.62 -34.03 -16.75
C TRP A 180 -16.14 -34.26 -17.07
N PRO A 181 -15.22 -33.48 -16.48
CA PRO A 181 -13.80 -33.78 -16.57
C PRO A 181 -13.49 -35.21 -16.11
N ALA A 182 -12.53 -35.86 -16.76
CA ALA A 182 -12.12 -37.21 -16.36
C ALA A 182 -11.30 -37.15 -15.06
N LEU A 183 -10.36 -36.21 -14.97
CA LEU A 183 -9.53 -35.96 -13.79
C LEU A 183 -9.47 -34.47 -13.44
N TYR A 184 -9.10 -34.17 -12.19
CA TYR A 184 -8.81 -32.82 -11.71
C TYR A 184 -7.82 -32.07 -12.60
N ASP A 185 -6.72 -32.74 -12.98
CA ASP A 185 -5.65 -32.13 -13.77
C ASP A 185 -6.13 -31.78 -15.21
N ASP A 186 -7.10 -32.51 -15.75
CA ASP A 186 -7.72 -32.22 -17.06
C ASP A 186 -8.54 -30.93 -17.00
N GLU A 187 -9.32 -30.73 -15.93
CA GLU A 187 -10.08 -29.50 -15.72
C GLU A 187 -9.14 -28.31 -15.49
N MET A 188 -8.06 -28.49 -14.74
CA MET A 188 -7.05 -27.46 -14.54
C MET A 188 -6.40 -27.03 -15.86
N PHE A 189 -6.05 -27.98 -16.72
CA PHE A 189 -5.53 -27.70 -18.06
C PHE A 189 -6.57 -26.97 -18.93
N ARG A 190 -7.81 -27.45 -18.96
CA ARG A 190 -8.91 -26.83 -19.72
C ARG A 190 -9.22 -25.41 -19.24
N ALA A 191 -9.24 -25.18 -17.93
CA ALA A 191 -9.59 -23.90 -17.34
C ALA A 191 -8.53 -22.81 -17.55
N GLN A 192 -7.27 -23.19 -17.82
CA GLN A 192 -6.17 -22.24 -17.97
C GLN A 192 -6.25 -21.46 -19.31
N LYS A 193 -6.51 -20.15 -19.22
CA LYS A 193 -6.49 -19.24 -20.37
C LYS A 193 -5.05 -18.94 -20.80
N ARG A 194 -4.89 -18.48 -22.05
CA ARG A 194 -3.60 -17.99 -22.60
C ARG A 194 -2.93 -16.90 -21.75
N SER A 195 -3.71 -16.12 -20.99
CA SER A 195 -3.21 -15.08 -20.08
C SER A 195 -2.68 -15.63 -18.75
N GLY A 196 -2.83 -16.93 -18.48
CA GLY A 196 -2.56 -17.56 -17.17
C GLY A 196 -3.72 -17.46 -16.17
N ALA A 197 -4.84 -16.81 -16.51
CA ALA A 197 -6.04 -16.78 -15.69
C ALA A 197 -6.86 -18.07 -15.84
N TYR A 198 -7.59 -18.49 -14.80
CA TYR A 198 -8.47 -19.66 -14.85
C TYR A 198 -9.93 -19.31 -15.13
N ALA A 199 -10.65 -20.17 -15.86
CA ALA A 199 -12.10 -20.15 -16.02
C ALA A 199 -12.68 -21.56 -15.87
N PHE A 200 -13.11 -21.85 -14.65
CA PHE A 200 -13.75 -23.12 -14.28
C PHE A 200 -15.18 -23.18 -14.80
N GLN A 201 -15.62 -24.38 -15.20
CA GLN A 201 -16.98 -24.63 -15.68
C GLN A 201 -17.83 -25.19 -14.53
N GLY A 202 -19.07 -24.72 -14.40
CA GLY A 202 -20.05 -25.32 -13.51
C GLY A 202 -20.82 -26.46 -14.19
N LYS A 203 -21.25 -27.45 -13.41
CA LYS A 203 -22.10 -28.56 -13.83
C LYS A 203 -23.40 -28.52 -13.05
N MET A 204 -24.50 -28.69 -13.76
CA MET A 204 -25.82 -28.72 -13.15
C MET A 204 -26.00 -30.08 -12.45
N VAL A 205 -26.64 -30.07 -11.30
CA VAL A 205 -27.11 -31.26 -10.58
C VAL A 205 -28.59 -31.07 -10.34
N SER A 206 -29.38 -32.07 -10.72
CA SER A 206 -30.82 -32.02 -10.56
C SER A 206 -31.22 -32.05 -9.09
N HIS A 207 -32.30 -31.36 -8.73
CA HIS A 207 -32.88 -31.40 -7.40
C HIS A 207 -33.22 -32.83 -6.93
N TYR A 208 -33.48 -33.77 -7.85
CA TYR A 208 -33.72 -35.18 -7.52
C TYR A 208 -32.50 -35.89 -6.93
N ASP A 209 -31.28 -35.45 -7.24
CA ASP A 209 -30.03 -36.09 -6.81
C ASP A 209 -29.46 -35.47 -5.52
N ILE A 210 -30.03 -34.36 -5.04
CA ILE A 210 -29.45 -33.53 -3.96
C ILE A 210 -29.35 -34.28 -2.63
N ASP A 211 -30.42 -34.99 -2.26
CA ASP A 211 -30.47 -35.73 -0.99
C ASP A 211 -29.44 -36.87 -0.95
N ASP A 212 -29.19 -37.51 -2.10
CA ASP A 212 -28.25 -38.62 -2.23
C ASP A 212 -26.81 -38.16 -2.52
N LEU A 213 -26.59 -36.93 -2.98
CA LEU A 213 -25.28 -36.41 -3.34
C LEU A 213 -24.29 -36.43 -2.16
N THR A 214 -24.70 -35.90 -1.01
CA THR A 214 -23.78 -35.82 0.15
C THR A 214 -23.40 -37.19 0.70
N PRO A 215 -24.36 -38.11 0.98
CA PRO A 215 -24.04 -39.47 1.41
C PRO A 215 -23.12 -40.20 0.43
N THR A 216 -23.35 -40.05 -0.87
CA THR A 216 -22.59 -40.71 -1.93
C THR A 216 -21.14 -40.19 -1.99
N ILE A 217 -20.92 -38.87 -1.90
CA ILE A 217 -19.56 -38.29 -1.81
C ILE A 217 -18.83 -38.84 -0.58
N ARG A 218 -19.47 -38.82 0.59
CA ARG A 218 -18.86 -39.32 1.84
C ARG A 218 -18.46 -40.78 1.74
N ARG A 219 -19.34 -41.63 1.19
CA ARG A 219 -19.08 -43.06 1.02
C ARG A 219 -17.88 -43.32 0.11
N HIS A 220 -17.77 -42.61 -1.01
CA HIS A 220 -16.61 -42.75 -1.92
C HIS A 220 -15.31 -42.24 -1.29
N LEU A 221 -15.32 -41.10 -0.59
CA LEU A 221 -14.15 -40.59 0.12
C LEU A 221 -13.69 -41.57 1.22
N GLN A 222 -14.62 -42.15 1.97
CA GLN A 222 -14.32 -43.14 2.99
C GLN A 222 -13.74 -44.42 2.39
N ALA A 223 -14.33 -44.94 1.30
CA ALA A 223 -13.83 -46.12 0.60
C ALA A 223 -12.41 -45.92 0.04
N ASN A 224 -12.05 -44.68 -0.30
CA ASN A 224 -10.72 -44.31 -0.80
C ASN A 224 -9.77 -43.79 0.29
N ASN A 225 -10.09 -43.94 1.58
CA ASN A 225 -9.26 -43.51 2.72
C ASN A 225 -8.89 -42.02 2.74
N VAL A 226 -9.77 -41.15 2.25
CA VAL A 226 -9.59 -39.68 2.28
C VAL A 226 -10.01 -39.13 3.65
N ASN A 227 -9.30 -39.53 4.70
CA ASN A 227 -9.67 -39.30 6.10
C ASN A 227 -9.73 -37.82 6.49
N TRP A 228 -8.96 -36.96 5.81
CA TRP A 228 -8.95 -35.53 6.08
C TRP A 228 -10.28 -34.83 5.71
N ALA A 229 -11.06 -35.43 4.81
CA ALA A 229 -12.36 -34.90 4.39
C ALA A 229 -13.52 -35.41 5.26
N GLU A 230 -13.26 -36.32 6.20
CA GLU A 230 -14.30 -36.88 7.05
C GLU A 230 -15.00 -35.79 7.88
N GLY A 231 -16.34 -35.82 7.87
CA GLY A 231 -17.15 -34.84 8.60
C GLY A 231 -17.17 -33.45 7.97
N PHE A 232 -16.85 -33.31 6.67
CA PHE A 232 -17.05 -32.04 5.98
C PHE A 232 -18.51 -31.56 6.09
N ILE A 233 -18.69 -30.25 6.13
CA ILE A 233 -20.00 -29.60 6.27
C ILE A 233 -20.21 -28.55 5.18
N PHE A 234 -21.46 -28.24 4.90
CA PHE A 234 -21.86 -27.22 3.93
C PHE A 234 -22.16 -25.90 4.62
N MET A 235 -21.71 -24.82 3.99
CA MET A 235 -22.11 -23.45 4.32
C MET A 235 -22.86 -22.83 3.15
N PHE A 236 -24.08 -22.42 3.43
CA PHE A 236 -24.96 -21.69 2.52
C PHE A 236 -24.78 -20.20 2.79
N THR A 237 -24.63 -19.41 1.73
CA THR A 237 -24.55 -17.95 1.85
C THR A 237 -25.44 -17.30 0.81
N VAL A 238 -26.45 -16.57 1.28
CA VAL A 238 -27.35 -15.76 0.48
C VAL A 238 -27.02 -14.30 0.73
N ARG A 239 -26.83 -13.51 -0.34
CA ARG A 239 -26.53 -12.08 -0.24
C ARG A 239 -27.31 -11.28 -1.29
N GLY A 240 -27.62 -10.04 -0.95
CA GLY A 240 -28.15 -9.07 -1.91
C GLY A 240 -29.63 -9.30 -2.24
N THR A 241 -30.42 -9.69 -1.25
CA THR A 241 -31.86 -9.99 -1.38
C THR A 241 -32.76 -8.93 -0.71
N LYS A 242 -32.21 -7.79 -0.26
CA LYS A 242 -32.94 -6.69 0.41
C LYS A 242 -34.28 -6.29 -0.22
N ALA A 243 -34.38 -6.34 -1.55
CA ALA A 243 -35.56 -5.86 -2.25
C ALA A 243 -36.77 -6.79 -2.15
N ILE A 244 -36.55 -8.10 -1.91
CA ILE A 244 -37.60 -9.12 -1.97
C ILE A 244 -38.29 -9.37 -0.62
N SER A 245 -37.70 -8.93 0.48
CA SER A 245 -38.14 -9.27 1.84
C SER A 245 -38.67 -8.07 2.63
N ARG A 246 -39.08 -6.98 1.97
CA ARG A 246 -39.57 -5.76 2.66
C ARG A 246 -40.96 -5.98 3.27
N HIS A 247 -41.13 -5.64 4.53
CA HIS A 247 -42.38 -5.85 5.25
C HIS A 247 -42.56 -4.87 6.42
N SER A 248 -43.73 -4.90 7.05
CA SER A 248 -44.01 -4.08 8.24
C SER A 248 -43.36 -4.69 9.50
N MET A 249 -43.34 -3.96 10.61
CA MET A 249 -42.67 -4.42 11.83
C MET A 249 -43.52 -5.34 12.71
N THR A 250 -44.72 -5.70 12.26
CA THR A 250 -45.59 -6.62 13.02
C THR A 250 -45.09 -8.06 12.88
N GLU A 251 -45.30 -8.87 13.92
CA GLU A 251 -44.88 -10.28 13.93
C GLU A 251 -45.53 -11.08 12.79
N ASP A 252 -46.83 -10.90 12.56
CA ASP A 252 -47.56 -11.56 11.47
C ASP A 252 -46.93 -11.24 10.11
N SER A 253 -46.63 -9.96 9.86
CA SER A 253 -46.03 -9.52 8.61
C SER A 253 -44.61 -10.06 8.45
N ALA A 254 -43.83 -10.14 9.53
CA ALA A 254 -42.49 -10.70 9.53
C ALA A 254 -42.50 -12.22 9.29
N THR A 255 -43.49 -12.92 9.84
CA THR A 255 -43.64 -14.37 9.68
C THR A 255 -43.97 -14.74 8.24
N THR A 256 -44.96 -14.07 7.65
CA THR A 256 -45.29 -14.26 6.23
C THR A 256 -44.10 -13.92 5.33
N ALA A 257 -43.43 -12.79 5.58
CA ALA A 257 -42.27 -12.39 4.80
C ALA A 257 -41.09 -13.37 4.92
N LEU A 258 -40.90 -14.02 6.07
CA LEU A 258 -39.86 -15.02 6.25
C LEU A 258 -40.16 -16.30 5.46
N ALA A 259 -41.42 -16.76 5.50
CA ALA A 259 -41.86 -17.93 4.73
C ALA A 259 -41.69 -17.68 3.22
N ASP A 260 -42.15 -16.53 2.72
CA ASP A 260 -41.99 -16.12 1.31
C ASP A 260 -40.51 -16.01 0.94
N TYR A 261 -39.69 -15.48 1.84
CA TYR A 261 -38.25 -15.32 1.64
C TYR A 261 -37.53 -16.67 1.52
N LEU A 262 -37.82 -17.63 2.40
CA LEU A 262 -37.23 -18.97 2.34
C LEU A 262 -37.72 -19.75 1.12
N PHE A 263 -39.01 -19.65 0.81
CA PHE A 263 -39.59 -20.25 -0.40
C PHE A 263 -38.91 -19.73 -1.67
N ALA A 264 -38.72 -18.41 -1.79
CA ALA A 264 -38.03 -17.81 -2.93
C ALA A 264 -36.54 -18.17 -3.05
N LEU A 265 -35.95 -18.73 -1.98
CA LEU A 265 -34.56 -19.17 -1.95
C LEU A 265 -34.41 -20.69 -2.13
N ASP A 266 -35.52 -21.41 -2.34
CA ASP A 266 -35.58 -22.87 -2.42
C ASP A 266 -35.05 -23.56 -1.14
N ILE A 267 -35.28 -22.94 0.02
CA ILE A 267 -34.88 -23.46 1.33
C ILE A 267 -36.14 -23.92 2.07
N PRO A 268 -36.28 -25.23 2.37
CA PRO A 268 -37.39 -25.75 3.18
C PRO A 268 -37.43 -25.07 4.55
N ILE A 269 -38.63 -24.69 5.01
CA ILE A 269 -38.78 -24.08 6.34
C ILE A 269 -38.41 -25.06 7.45
N GLU A 270 -38.65 -26.36 7.24
CA GLU A 270 -38.35 -27.44 8.17
C GLU A 270 -36.84 -27.57 8.43
N ALA A 271 -36.01 -27.33 7.40
CA ALA A 271 -34.57 -27.31 7.53
C ALA A 271 -34.11 -26.22 8.52
N THR A 272 -34.74 -25.05 8.44
CA THR A 272 -34.42 -23.94 9.34
C THR A 272 -34.87 -24.15 10.80
N GLN A 273 -35.69 -25.18 11.05
CA GLN A 273 -36.19 -25.57 12.37
C GLN A 273 -35.43 -26.76 12.97
N ASP A 274 -34.59 -27.45 12.21
CA ASP A 274 -33.77 -28.56 12.69
C ASP A 274 -32.69 -28.04 13.65
N GLU A 275 -32.69 -28.52 14.90
CA GLU A 275 -31.71 -28.13 15.91
C GLU A 275 -30.27 -28.56 15.57
N GLN A 276 -30.10 -29.53 14.66
CA GLN A 276 -28.79 -29.94 14.16
C GLN A 276 -28.22 -28.98 13.12
N GLU A 277 -29.07 -28.14 12.52
CA GLU A 277 -28.70 -27.15 11.52
C GLU A 277 -28.60 -25.77 12.15
N GLN A 278 -27.70 -24.94 11.63
CA GLN A 278 -27.48 -23.61 12.19
C GLN A 278 -27.72 -22.56 11.13
N TRP A 279 -28.86 -21.88 11.27
CA TRP A 279 -29.32 -20.84 10.36
C TRP A 279 -29.31 -19.49 11.06
N TYR A 280 -28.63 -18.53 10.44
CA TYR A 280 -28.54 -17.14 10.87
C TYR A 280 -29.04 -16.22 9.79
N ILE A 281 -29.74 -15.17 10.19
CA ILE A 281 -30.31 -14.18 9.29
C ILE A 281 -29.95 -12.78 9.75
N ASP A 282 -29.68 -11.90 8.79
CA ASP A 282 -29.52 -10.47 9.04
C ASP A 282 -30.88 -9.79 8.92
N VAL A 283 -31.39 -9.29 10.04
CA VAL A 283 -32.63 -8.50 10.09
C VAL A 283 -32.26 -7.02 10.10
N GLY A 284 -32.78 -6.27 9.13
CA GLY A 284 -32.47 -4.86 8.93
C GLY A 284 -33.62 -3.93 9.33
N LEU A 285 -33.29 -2.77 9.91
CA LEU A 285 -34.14 -1.58 9.91
C LEU A 285 -33.45 -0.47 9.12
N GLU A 286 -34.17 0.11 8.17
CA GLU A 286 -33.73 1.27 7.40
C GLU A 286 -34.62 2.48 7.71
N PHE A 287 -33.98 3.54 8.18
CA PHE A 287 -34.58 4.83 8.50
C PHE A 287 -34.28 5.82 7.39
N TYR A 288 -35.31 6.48 6.86
CA TYR A 288 -35.17 7.54 5.87
C TYR A 288 -36.06 8.72 6.21
N ASN A 289 -35.68 9.89 5.71
CA ASN A 289 -36.45 11.11 5.88
C ASN A 289 -37.40 11.30 4.70
N ALA A 290 -38.67 11.63 4.97
CA ALA A 290 -39.70 11.78 3.93
C ALA A 290 -39.42 12.93 2.94
N GLN A 291 -38.60 13.91 3.33
CA GLN A 291 -38.14 14.98 2.44
C GLN A 291 -36.82 14.65 1.72
N HIS A 292 -36.36 13.40 1.76
CA HIS A 292 -35.14 12.94 1.08
C HIS A 292 -33.89 13.74 1.51
N LYS A 293 -33.76 14.01 2.82
CA LYS A 293 -32.52 14.52 3.44
C LYS A 293 -31.55 13.38 3.78
N CYS A 294 -30.29 13.71 4.04
CA CYS A 294 -29.27 12.75 4.44
C CYS A 294 -29.30 12.50 5.94
N LEU A 295 -29.67 11.29 6.34
CA LEU A 295 -29.58 10.80 7.71
C LEU A 295 -28.20 10.19 7.98
N GLN A 296 -27.69 10.44 9.18
CA GLN A 296 -26.43 9.91 9.68
C GLN A 296 -26.54 9.51 11.16
N TRP A 297 -25.72 8.55 11.59
CA TRP A 297 -25.67 8.08 12.97
C TRP A 297 -24.80 8.98 13.85
N ARG A 298 -25.26 9.24 15.08
CA ARG A 298 -24.44 9.87 16.12
C ARG A 298 -23.57 8.83 16.82
N THR A 299 -22.29 9.14 16.95
CA THR A 299 -21.29 8.25 17.56
C THR A 299 -21.56 8.04 19.05
N ASP A 300 -22.00 9.08 19.76
CA ASP A 300 -22.32 9.03 21.18
C ASP A 300 -23.56 8.17 21.50
N SER A 301 -24.37 7.86 20.48
CA SER A 301 -25.65 7.18 20.63
C SER A 301 -25.57 5.67 20.37
N HIS A 302 -24.43 5.16 19.87
CA HIS A 302 -24.24 3.73 19.60
C HIS A 302 -24.56 2.87 20.82
N PHE A 303 -24.07 3.28 21.99
CA PHE A 303 -24.33 2.60 23.25
C PHE A 303 -25.83 2.41 23.53
N HIS A 304 -26.62 3.49 23.41
CA HIS A 304 -28.04 3.46 23.69
C HIS A 304 -28.83 2.64 22.67
N ILE A 305 -28.45 2.69 21.39
CA ILE A 305 -29.08 1.89 20.34
C ILE A 305 -28.82 0.40 20.57
N ILE A 306 -27.58 0.03 20.88
CA ILE A 306 -27.19 -1.36 21.13
C ILE A 306 -27.90 -1.89 22.39
N GLN A 307 -28.04 -1.06 23.42
CA GLN A 307 -28.81 -1.39 24.62
C GLN A 307 -30.27 -1.73 24.30
N ASP A 308 -30.95 -0.86 23.54
CA ASP A 308 -32.37 -0.99 23.17
C ASP A 308 -32.60 -2.23 22.29
N ILE A 309 -31.83 -2.35 21.20
CA ILE A 309 -32.00 -3.42 20.20
C ILE A 309 -31.70 -4.82 20.78
N LEU A 310 -30.68 -4.94 21.63
CA LEU A 310 -30.29 -6.24 22.21
C LEU A 310 -31.02 -6.54 23.53
N ASN A 311 -31.77 -5.58 24.08
CA ASN A 311 -32.39 -5.65 25.41
C ASN A 311 -31.39 -6.09 26.49
N ILE A 312 -30.28 -5.35 26.61
CA ILE A 312 -29.22 -5.61 27.59
C ILE A 312 -29.09 -4.43 28.56
N ASN A 313 -28.47 -4.66 29.72
CA ASN A 313 -28.24 -3.59 30.69
C ASN A 313 -27.15 -2.60 30.24
N ASP A 314 -27.21 -1.39 30.79
CA ASP A 314 -26.30 -0.27 30.53
C ASP A 314 -24.83 -0.67 30.67
N ARG A 315 -24.48 -1.37 31.75
CA ARG A 315 -23.08 -1.76 31.99
C ARG A 315 -22.55 -2.66 30.87
N THR A 316 -23.38 -3.55 30.34
CA THR A 316 -23.01 -4.48 29.28
C THR A 316 -22.91 -3.78 27.94
N ALA A 317 -23.91 -2.97 27.59
CA ALA A 317 -23.89 -2.19 26.36
C ALA A 317 -22.66 -1.25 26.35
N GLN A 318 -22.36 -0.55 27.46
CA GLN A 318 -21.24 0.39 27.53
C GLN A 318 -19.91 -0.33 27.34
N ARG A 319 -19.75 -1.50 27.95
CA ARG A 319 -18.55 -2.32 27.80
C ARG A 319 -18.33 -2.81 26.37
N ILE A 320 -19.39 -3.22 25.66
CA ILE A 320 -19.24 -3.77 24.30
C ILE A 320 -19.12 -2.67 23.23
N THR A 321 -19.56 -1.45 23.52
CA THR A 321 -19.40 -0.27 22.64
C THR A 321 -18.29 0.69 23.09
N ASP A 322 -17.49 0.31 24.08
CA ASP A 322 -16.32 1.08 24.48
C ASP A 322 -15.25 0.99 23.39
N ILE A 323 -14.51 2.07 23.17
CA ILE A 323 -13.46 2.10 22.12
C ILE A 323 -12.40 1.02 22.42
N GLY A 324 -12.12 0.72 23.69
CA GLY A 324 -11.20 -0.34 24.11
C GLY A 324 -11.68 -1.76 23.82
N SER A 325 -12.93 -1.94 23.40
CA SER A 325 -13.48 -3.25 23.04
C SER A 325 -12.86 -3.76 21.74
N SER A 326 -12.16 -4.89 21.80
CA SER A 326 -11.59 -5.57 20.62
C SER A 326 -12.62 -6.00 19.57
N LYS A 327 -13.91 -5.96 19.93
CA LYS A 327 -15.06 -6.40 19.13
C LYS A 327 -15.99 -5.25 18.74
N TYR A 328 -15.53 -4.03 18.93
CA TYR A 328 -16.20 -2.82 18.50
C TYR A 328 -15.36 -2.08 17.47
N SER A 329 -15.99 -1.56 16.43
CA SER A 329 -15.34 -0.71 15.46
C SER A 329 -16.23 0.49 15.15
N ARG A 330 -15.66 1.69 15.24
CA ARG A 330 -16.28 2.92 14.74
C ARG A 330 -15.94 3.09 13.26
N ASP A 331 -16.96 3.35 12.48
CA ASP A 331 -16.86 3.59 11.04
C ASP A 331 -17.18 5.06 10.77
N LEU A 332 -16.19 5.94 11.00
CA LEU A 332 -16.32 7.38 10.84
C LEU A 332 -16.86 7.75 9.44
N SER A 333 -17.87 8.60 9.40
CA SER A 333 -18.48 9.11 8.17
C SER A 333 -17.80 10.41 7.75
N THR A 334 -17.17 10.43 6.58
CA THR A 334 -16.52 11.63 6.02
C THR A 334 -15.55 12.31 7.00
N HIS A 335 -14.82 11.52 7.79
CA HIS A 335 -13.87 12.01 8.81
C HIS A 335 -14.47 12.79 9.99
N LEU A 336 -15.79 12.84 10.15
CA LEU A 336 -16.42 13.50 11.29
C LEU A 336 -16.37 12.59 12.51
N THR A 337 -15.79 13.06 13.61
CA THR A 337 -15.57 12.25 14.82
C THR A 337 -16.87 11.93 15.58
N ALA A 338 -17.84 12.85 15.53
CA ALA A 338 -19.16 12.67 16.14
C ALA A 338 -20.15 11.93 15.23
N VAL A 339 -19.80 11.67 13.96
CA VAL A 339 -20.68 10.98 13.00
C VAL A 339 -20.04 9.67 12.54
N SER A 340 -20.60 8.55 12.98
CA SER A 340 -20.08 7.25 12.57
C SER A 340 -21.16 6.20 12.59
N GLY A 341 -21.01 5.20 11.74
CA GLY A 341 -21.62 3.91 11.98
C GLY A 341 -20.78 3.09 12.96
N CYS A 342 -21.21 1.87 13.26
CA CYS A 342 -20.38 0.94 14.02
C CYS A 342 -20.62 -0.52 13.66
N ARG A 343 -19.69 -1.36 14.11
CA ARG A 343 -19.78 -2.81 14.08
C ARG A 343 -19.52 -3.33 15.48
N VAL A 344 -20.37 -4.24 15.96
CA VAL A 344 -20.28 -4.83 17.29
C VAL A 344 -20.42 -6.34 17.15
N GLU A 345 -19.46 -7.11 17.68
CA GLU A 345 -19.64 -8.53 17.98
C GLU A 345 -19.93 -8.66 19.49
N PRO A 346 -21.21 -8.80 19.91
CA PRO A 346 -21.58 -8.64 21.32
C PRO A 346 -20.94 -9.68 22.26
N GLY A 347 -20.59 -10.85 21.71
CA GLY A 347 -20.03 -11.98 22.45
C GLY A 347 -21.04 -12.64 23.40
N SER A 348 -20.61 -13.69 24.09
CA SER A 348 -21.50 -14.52 24.93
C SER A 348 -22.23 -13.74 26.03
N ARG A 349 -21.61 -12.69 26.56
CA ARG A 349 -22.18 -11.83 27.62
C ARG A 349 -23.00 -10.65 27.10
N GLY A 350 -22.93 -10.35 25.79
CA GLY A 350 -23.59 -9.19 25.18
C GLY A 350 -24.66 -9.56 24.16
N LYS A 351 -24.82 -10.83 23.81
CA LYS A 351 -25.75 -11.31 22.76
C LYS A 351 -27.24 -11.00 23.01
N GLY A 352 -27.60 -10.65 24.25
CA GLY A 352 -28.97 -10.32 24.62
C GLY A 352 -29.94 -11.50 24.50
N GLN A 353 -31.23 -11.21 24.58
CA GLN A 353 -32.30 -12.23 24.53
C GLN A 353 -32.48 -12.87 23.14
N TYR A 354 -32.02 -12.18 22.09
CA TYR A 354 -32.13 -12.64 20.70
C TYR A 354 -30.88 -13.34 20.19
N GLU A 355 -29.91 -13.59 21.07
CA GLU A 355 -28.67 -14.29 20.75
C GLU A 355 -27.89 -13.66 19.58
N ALA A 356 -27.87 -12.33 19.50
CA ALA A 356 -27.22 -11.60 18.43
C ALA A 356 -25.70 -11.86 18.41
N VAL A 357 -25.19 -12.23 17.23
CA VAL A 357 -23.77 -12.52 17.02
C VAL A 357 -23.03 -11.35 16.39
N TYR A 358 -23.74 -10.47 15.69
CA TYR A 358 -23.18 -9.31 15.02
C TYR A 358 -24.25 -8.21 14.88
N VAL A 359 -23.84 -6.96 15.08
CA VAL A 359 -24.66 -5.77 14.82
C VAL A 359 -23.85 -4.79 13.99
N GLN A 360 -24.46 -4.24 12.95
CA GLN A 360 -23.85 -3.23 12.11
C GLN A 360 -24.79 -2.04 11.91
N MET A 361 -24.26 -0.85 12.16
CA MET A 361 -24.92 0.42 11.89
C MET A 361 -24.14 1.14 10.80
N TYR A 362 -24.81 1.56 9.73
CA TYR A 362 -24.19 2.27 8.62
C TYR A 362 -25.20 3.13 7.86
N THR A 363 -24.75 3.79 6.79
CA THR A 363 -25.56 4.68 5.96
C THR A 363 -25.52 4.28 4.49
N THR A 364 -26.60 4.56 3.75
CA THR A 364 -26.75 4.10 2.35
C THR A 364 -25.99 4.94 1.33
N ASP A 365 -25.50 6.13 1.70
CA ASP A 365 -24.69 6.98 0.81
C ASP A 365 -23.38 6.33 0.34
N LYS A 366 -22.89 5.31 1.08
CA LYS A 366 -21.75 4.48 0.67
C LYS A 366 -21.98 3.73 -0.64
N ALA A 367 -23.23 3.45 -1.01
CA ALA A 367 -23.58 2.73 -2.22
C ALA A 367 -23.12 3.46 -3.50
N ALA A 368 -23.06 4.80 -3.47
CA ALA A 368 -22.64 5.59 -4.62
C ALA A 368 -21.16 5.33 -5.01
N THR A 369 -20.34 4.91 -4.05
CA THR A 369 -18.89 4.67 -4.24
C THR A 369 -18.51 3.22 -3.99
N TYR A 370 -19.47 2.30 -3.81
CA TYR A 370 -19.18 0.90 -3.52
C TYR A 370 -18.60 0.21 -4.75
N ASN A 371 -17.36 -0.25 -4.63
CA ASN A 371 -16.64 -0.95 -5.69
C ASN A 371 -15.49 -1.75 -5.06
N PRO A 372 -15.76 -2.94 -4.52
CA PRO A 372 -14.75 -3.71 -3.80
C PRO A 372 -13.63 -4.18 -4.74
N GLU A 373 -12.41 -3.74 -4.47
CA GLU A 373 -11.19 -4.11 -5.21
C GLU A 373 -10.01 -4.27 -4.25
N GLY A 374 -9.46 -5.48 -4.19
CA GLY A 374 -8.38 -5.81 -3.27
C GLY A 374 -8.79 -5.59 -1.82
N ARG A 375 -8.09 -4.68 -1.12
CA ARG A 375 -8.37 -4.33 0.28
C ARG A 375 -9.43 -3.22 0.46
N PHE A 376 -9.88 -2.60 -0.62
CA PHE A 376 -10.80 -1.47 -0.57
C PHE A 376 -12.21 -1.96 -0.88
N HIS A 377 -13.20 -1.56 -0.08
CA HIS A 377 -14.62 -1.84 -0.36
C HIS A 377 -15.30 -0.75 -1.20
N GLY A 378 -14.73 0.46 -1.21
CA GLY A 378 -15.14 1.57 -2.07
C GLY A 378 -14.08 1.89 -3.12
N SER A 379 -14.49 2.62 -4.16
CA SER A 379 -13.60 3.15 -5.19
C SER A 379 -12.41 3.90 -4.57
N ALA A 380 -11.19 3.41 -4.76
CA ALA A 380 -9.99 3.96 -4.14
C ALA A 380 -8.95 4.38 -5.18
N THR A 381 -8.00 5.21 -4.77
CA THR A 381 -6.79 5.52 -5.55
C THR A 381 -5.52 5.22 -4.77
N THR A 382 -4.43 5.00 -5.49
CA THR A 382 -3.09 4.71 -4.94
C THR A 382 -2.14 5.89 -5.12
N CYS A 383 -1.10 5.98 -4.29
CA CYS A 383 -0.08 7.02 -4.47
C CYS A 383 0.66 6.90 -5.82
N LYS A 384 0.71 5.69 -6.39
CA LYS A 384 1.26 5.45 -7.74
C LYS A 384 0.44 6.15 -8.83
N GLU A 385 -0.88 6.13 -8.72
CA GLU A 385 -1.80 6.82 -9.65
C GLU A 385 -1.80 8.33 -9.43
N VAL A 386 -1.81 8.74 -8.16
CA VAL A 386 -1.75 10.16 -7.76
C VAL A 386 -0.49 10.84 -8.27
N MET A 387 0.68 10.17 -8.18
CA MET A 387 1.92 10.63 -8.78
C MET A 387 2.11 10.16 -10.23
N GLY A 388 1.04 9.77 -10.91
CA GLY A 388 1.07 9.28 -12.29
C GLY A 388 1.42 10.35 -13.33
N ILE A 389 1.29 9.99 -14.60
CA ILE A 389 1.56 10.91 -15.73
C ILE A 389 0.53 12.05 -15.76
N THR A 390 -0.73 11.75 -15.44
CA THR A 390 -1.82 12.73 -15.42
C THR A 390 -2.04 13.21 -13.99
N GLN A 391 -1.80 14.50 -13.74
CA GLN A 391 -2.00 15.13 -12.44
C GLN A 391 -2.79 16.45 -12.59
N PRO A 392 -3.79 16.72 -11.74
CA PRO A 392 -4.33 15.83 -10.72
C PRO A 392 -4.97 14.56 -11.34
N PRO A 393 -5.00 13.44 -10.60
CA PRO A 393 -5.44 12.16 -11.15
C PRO A 393 -6.90 12.20 -11.61
N GLU A 394 -7.19 11.56 -12.74
CA GLU A 394 -8.54 11.49 -13.33
C GLU A 394 -9.58 10.93 -12.34
N PHE A 395 -9.14 10.03 -11.46
CA PHE A 395 -9.93 9.51 -10.34
C PHE A 395 -10.58 10.63 -9.51
N CYS A 396 -9.80 11.65 -9.09
CA CYS A 396 -10.31 12.74 -8.28
C CYS A 396 -11.39 13.56 -9.02
N GLN A 397 -11.22 13.74 -10.32
CA GLN A 397 -12.19 14.48 -11.14
C GLN A 397 -13.51 13.70 -11.27
N LYS A 398 -13.42 12.39 -11.52
CA LYS A 398 -14.59 11.50 -11.58
C LYS A 398 -15.31 11.44 -10.24
N LEU A 399 -14.57 11.31 -9.14
CA LEU A 399 -15.14 11.29 -7.79
C LEU A 399 -15.80 12.63 -7.42
N PHE A 400 -15.18 13.75 -7.78
CA PHE A 400 -15.78 15.07 -7.57
C PHE A 400 -17.08 15.24 -8.36
N LYS A 401 -17.10 14.81 -9.63
CA LYS A 401 -18.31 14.85 -10.45
C LYS A 401 -19.42 13.96 -9.87
N LEU A 402 -19.05 12.79 -9.33
CA LEU A 402 -19.98 11.92 -8.62
C LEU A 402 -20.58 12.63 -7.41
N TYR A 403 -19.78 13.29 -6.56
CA TYR A 403 -20.30 14.03 -5.41
C TYR A 403 -21.19 15.21 -5.82
N GLN A 404 -20.87 15.92 -6.91
CA GLN A 404 -21.75 16.95 -7.45
C GLN A 404 -23.12 16.37 -7.85
N ASN A 405 -23.13 15.30 -8.67
CA ASN A 405 -24.38 14.64 -9.06
C ASN A 405 -25.15 14.09 -7.84
N ALA A 406 -24.43 13.59 -6.84
CA ALA A 406 -25.01 13.08 -5.60
C ALA A 406 -25.66 14.17 -4.76
N SER A 407 -25.07 15.37 -4.73
CA SER A 407 -25.64 16.54 -4.03
C SER A 407 -27.04 16.90 -4.52
N GLU A 408 -27.34 16.67 -5.80
CA GLU A 408 -28.65 16.94 -6.40
C GLU A 408 -29.64 15.79 -6.18
N ARG A 409 -29.16 14.53 -6.26
CA ARG A 409 -30.04 13.36 -6.46
C ARG A 409 -30.00 12.29 -5.38
N ILE A 410 -28.95 12.22 -4.57
CA ILE A 410 -28.69 11.10 -3.66
C ILE A 410 -28.85 11.58 -2.22
N TYR A 411 -29.86 11.05 -1.52
CA TYR A 411 -29.98 11.17 -0.08
C TYR A 411 -29.36 9.95 0.62
N SER A 412 -29.29 10.01 1.94
CA SER A 412 -28.74 8.94 2.78
C SER A 412 -29.79 8.47 3.78
N SER A 413 -29.97 7.16 3.87
CA SER A 413 -30.73 6.49 4.93
C SER A 413 -29.76 6.02 6.01
N ALA A 414 -30.21 5.99 7.26
CA ALA A 414 -29.49 5.34 8.35
C ALA A 414 -30.02 3.90 8.50
N ARG A 415 -29.13 2.94 8.66
CA ARG A 415 -29.49 1.52 8.69
C ARG A 415 -28.81 0.80 9.84
N VAL A 416 -29.56 -0.09 10.49
CA VAL A 416 -29.05 -1.05 11.47
C VAL A 416 -29.40 -2.46 11.02
N GLU A 417 -28.45 -3.37 11.10
CA GLU A 417 -28.59 -4.78 10.77
C GLU A 417 -28.13 -5.61 11.96
N VAL A 418 -28.93 -6.62 12.34
CA VAL A 418 -28.62 -7.53 13.43
C VAL A 418 -28.63 -8.96 12.90
N ARG A 419 -27.51 -9.67 13.08
CA ARG A 419 -27.39 -11.09 12.80
C ARG A 419 -27.86 -11.90 14.00
N VAL A 420 -28.90 -12.69 13.81
CA VAL A 420 -29.49 -13.55 14.85
C VAL A 420 -29.75 -14.96 14.32
N PRO A 421 -29.84 -15.97 15.21
CA PRO A 421 -30.44 -17.26 14.86
C PRO A 421 -31.82 -17.06 14.22
N ILE A 422 -32.14 -17.83 13.18
CA ILE A 422 -33.36 -17.64 12.39
C ILE A 422 -34.66 -17.76 13.21
N LYS A 423 -34.63 -18.49 14.33
CA LYS A 423 -35.74 -18.56 15.29
C LYS A 423 -36.15 -17.20 15.88
N HIS A 424 -35.27 -16.20 15.84
CA HIS A 424 -35.55 -14.83 16.30
C HIS A 424 -35.84 -13.85 15.15
N ALA A 425 -35.85 -14.33 13.91
CA ALA A 425 -36.00 -13.51 12.71
C ALA A 425 -37.29 -12.71 12.70
N THR A 426 -38.40 -13.27 13.22
CA THR A 426 -39.70 -12.61 13.23
C THR A 426 -39.87 -11.68 14.42
N THR A 427 -39.18 -11.94 15.55
CA THR A 427 -39.39 -11.26 16.84
C THR A 427 -38.44 -10.07 17.09
N ILE A 428 -37.23 -10.08 16.52
CA ILE A 428 -36.28 -8.99 16.77
C ILE A 428 -36.68 -7.70 16.03
N LEU A 429 -36.32 -6.52 16.55
CA LEU A 429 -36.56 -5.22 15.89
C LEU A 429 -38.06 -4.89 15.65
N GLN A 430 -38.99 -5.51 16.39
CA GLN A 430 -40.42 -5.16 16.33
C GLN A 430 -40.75 -3.92 17.16
N ASN A 431 -40.18 -3.83 18.36
CA ASN A 431 -40.46 -2.78 19.34
C ASN A 431 -39.17 -2.00 19.61
N PHE A 432 -38.91 -0.96 18.81
CA PHE A 432 -37.77 -0.08 19.01
C PHE A 432 -38.24 1.32 19.43
N SER A 433 -37.45 2.02 20.22
CA SER A 433 -37.81 3.36 20.70
C SER A 433 -37.68 4.42 19.60
N THR A 434 -38.80 4.84 19.00
CA THR A 434 -38.82 5.95 18.03
C THR A 434 -38.20 7.25 18.57
N PRO A 435 -38.46 7.66 19.83
CA PRO A 435 -37.76 8.80 20.43
C PRO A 435 -36.24 8.62 20.45
N LEU A 436 -35.75 7.43 20.81
CA LEU A 436 -34.32 7.13 20.86
C LEU A 436 -33.68 7.24 19.47
N ILE A 437 -34.29 6.67 18.44
CA ILE A 437 -33.76 6.76 17.08
C ILE A 437 -33.65 8.21 16.63
N ARG A 438 -34.68 9.03 16.90
CA ARG A 438 -34.64 10.45 16.55
C ARG A 438 -33.51 11.19 17.27
N THR A 439 -33.31 10.93 18.56
CA THR A 439 -32.20 11.56 19.29
C THR A 439 -30.83 11.01 18.89
N SER A 440 -30.78 9.84 18.24
CA SER A 440 -29.55 9.17 17.81
C SER A 440 -29.13 9.48 16.36
N LEU A 441 -29.91 10.27 15.64
CA LEU A 441 -29.69 10.60 14.23
C LEU A 441 -29.41 12.08 14.03
N LEU A 442 -28.62 12.36 13.00
CA LEU A 442 -28.35 13.68 12.45
C LEU A 442 -28.98 13.81 11.07
N ILE A 443 -29.41 15.01 10.71
CA ILE A 443 -30.06 15.30 9.43
C ILE A 443 -29.40 16.47 8.70
N PHE A 444 -29.04 16.23 7.44
CA PHE A 444 -28.37 17.20 6.59
C PHE A 444 -29.09 17.33 5.25
N ASP A 445 -29.14 18.55 4.70
CA ASP A 445 -29.51 18.72 3.30
C ASP A 445 -28.45 18.06 2.41
N ARG A 446 -28.87 17.47 1.29
CA ARG A 446 -27.98 16.75 0.36
C ARG A 446 -26.80 17.62 -0.09
N GLU A 447 -27.08 18.87 -0.43
CA GLU A 447 -26.08 19.86 -0.86
C GLU A 447 -25.01 20.12 0.19
N ILE A 448 -25.37 20.10 1.48
CA ILE A 448 -24.42 20.31 2.57
C ILE A 448 -23.57 19.06 2.77
N TRP A 449 -24.21 17.89 2.86
CA TRP A 449 -23.52 16.63 3.11
C TRP A 449 -22.52 16.28 2.00
N TRP A 450 -22.98 16.31 0.74
CA TRP A 450 -22.12 16.04 -0.40
C TRP A 450 -21.20 17.22 -0.73
N GLY A 451 -21.61 18.45 -0.45
CA GLY A 451 -20.75 19.64 -0.58
C GLY A 451 -19.53 19.55 0.33
N PHE A 452 -19.69 19.05 1.56
CA PHE A 452 -18.58 18.87 2.49
C PHE A 452 -17.55 17.87 1.96
N LYS A 453 -18.00 16.70 1.48
CA LYS A 453 -17.15 15.72 0.78
C LYS A 453 -16.44 16.35 -0.43
N SER A 454 -17.16 17.14 -1.22
CA SER A 454 -16.65 17.78 -2.44
C SER A 454 -15.55 18.78 -2.14
N TYR A 455 -15.71 19.67 -1.15
CA TYR A 455 -14.69 20.66 -0.80
C TYR A 455 -13.42 19.99 -0.27
N ARG A 456 -13.56 18.96 0.58
CA ARG A 456 -12.39 18.22 1.08
C ARG A 456 -11.64 17.47 -0.03
N LEU A 457 -12.36 16.80 -0.93
CA LEU A 457 -11.76 16.18 -2.10
C LEU A 457 -11.04 17.21 -2.98
N LEU A 458 -11.69 18.35 -3.24
CA LEU A 458 -11.11 19.40 -4.06
C LEU A 458 -9.85 19.98 -3.43
N ALA A 459 -9.84 20.25 -2.12
CA ALA A 459 -8.68 20.72 -1.39
C ALA A 459 -7.48 19.75 -1.50
N ALA A 460 -7.70 18.46 -1.24
CA ALA A 460 -6.66 17.44 -1.42
C ALA A 460 -6.18 17.37 -2.88
N THR A 461 -7.11 17.48 -3.84
CA THR A 461 -6.79 17.50 -5.27
C THR A 461 -5.94 18.72 -5.66
N LYS A 462 -6.20 19.89 -5.06
CA LYS A 462 -5.40 21.10 -5.27
C LYS A 462 -3.99 20.95 -4.72
N ILE A 463 -3.83 20.39 -3.52
CA ILE A 463 -2.50 20.05 -2.98
C ILE A 463 -1.72 19.17 -3.96
N LEU A 464 -2.32 18.08 -4.43
CA LEU A 464 -1.68 17.17 -5.39
C LEU A 464 -1.32 17.90 -6.71
N GLY A 465 -2.19 18.79 -7.19
CA GLY A 465 -1.91 19.64 -8.35
C GLY A 465 -0.74 20.61 -8.12
N PHE A 466 -0.68 21.26 -6.96
CA PHE A 466 0.44 22.15 -6.61
C PHE A 466 1.75 21.37 -6.47
N GLN A 467 1.71 20.18 -5.89
CA GLN A 467 2.86 19.29 -5.88
C GLN A 467 3.28 18.97 -7.31
N ALA A 468 2.36 18.58 -8.20
CA ALA A 468 2.64 18.29 -9.61
C ALA A 468 3.40 19.41 -10.33
N LEU A 469 3.03 20.67 -10.08
CA LEU A 469 3.62 21.86 -10.71
C LEU A 469 5.02 22.19 -10.21
N GLY A 470 5.39 21.76 -9.00
CA GLY A 470 6.70 22.07 -8.43
C GLY A 470 7.84 21.15 -8.92
N SER A 471 9.07 21.53 -8.58
CA SER A 471 10.28 20.81 -8.99
C SER A 471 10.23 19.33 -8.59
N PRO A 472 10.57 18.39 -9.49
CA PRO A 472 10.71 16.96 -9.19
C PRO A 472 11.50 16.67 -7.90
N GLU A 473 12.57 17.43 -7.66
CA GLU A 473 13.43 17.28 -6.49
C GLU A 473 12.71 17.56 -5.17
N LEU A 474 11.86 18.60 -5.13
CA LEU A 474 11.09 18.95 -3.95
C LEU A 474 9.95 17.96 -3.69
N ARG A 475 9.32 17.45 -4.75
CA ARG A 475 8.19 16.50 -4.66
C ARG A 475 8.57 15.16 -4.04
N ILE A 476 9.82 14.73 -4.21
CA ILE A 476 10.33 13.47 -3.66
C ILE A 476 10.92 13.61 -2.26
N ARG A 477 10.95 14.82 -1.67
CA ARG A 477 11.36 15.00 -0.27
C ARG A 477 10.37 14.31 0.66
N SER A 478 10.86 13.83 1.80
CA SER A 478 10.08 13.07 2.78
C SER A 478 8.80 13.82 3.22
N SER A 479 8.92 15.13 3.51
CA SER A 479 7.81 15.99 3.92
C SER A 479 6.73 16.19 2.83
N ALA A 480 7.12 16.29 1.56
CA ALA A 480 6.20 16.40 0.43
C ALA A 480 5.51 15.06 0.15
N LEU A 481 6.27 13.96 0.11
CA LEU A 481 5.71 12.61 -0.07
C LEU A 481 4.77 12.23 1.07
N LYS A 482 5.08 12.62 2.31
CA LYS A 482 4.19 12.46 3.47
C LYS A 482 2.84 13.13 3.21
N LEU A 483 2.83 14.35 2.67
CA LEU A 483 1.59 15.03 2.29
C LEU A 483 0.86 14.35 1.13
N THR A 484 1.58 13.82 0.13
CA THR A 484 0.98 13.02 -0.94
C THR A 484 0.26 11.78 -0.40
N ILE A 485 0.91 11.06 0.53
CA ILE A 485 0.34 9.90 1.20
C ILE A 485 -0.88 10.30 2.03
N ALA A 486 -0.76 11.39 2.82
CA ALA A 486 -1.86 11.91 3.63
C ALA A 486 -3.09 12.27 2.79
N CYS A 487 -2.92 12.99 1.68
CA CYS A 487 -4.01 13.31 0.76
C CYS A 487 -4.64 12.05 0.17
N THR A 488 -3.85 11.05 -0.22
CA THR A 488 -4.36 9.78 -0.76
C THR A 488 -5.20 9.03 0.29
N TRP A 489 -4.69 8.93 1.51
CA TRP A 489 -5.38 8.32 2.64
C TRP A 489 -6.70 9.04 2.96
N LEU A 490 -6.68 10.37 3.01
CA LEU A 490 -7.86 11.20 3.26
C LEU A 490 -8.89 11.07 2.14
N ILE A 491 -8.49 11.09 0.86
CA ILE A 491 -9.42 10.93 -0.27
C ILE A 491 -10.16 9.60 -0.19
N ASN A 492 -9.45 8.50 0.09
CA ASN A 492 -10.06 7.18 0.22
C ASN A 492 -10.98 7.10 1.46
N GLY A 493 -10.64 7.83 2.54
CA GLY A 493 -11.45 7.93 3.76
C GLY A 493 -12.69 8.84 3.68
N LEU A 494 -12.90 9.58 2.58
CA LEU A 494 -14.09 10.45 2.44
C LEU A 494 -15.40 9.68 2.34
N HIS A 495 -15.36 8.47 1.79
CA HIS A 495 -16.53 7.65 1.51
C HIS A 495 -16.36 6.20 2.01
N SER A 496 -15.19 5.89 2.57
CA SER A 496 -14.89 4.64 3.27
C SER A 496 -14.40 4.94 4.68
N ARG A 497 -14.31 3.93 5.54
CA ARG A 497 -13.62 4.08 6.84
C ARG A 497 -12.15 4.43 6.56
N PRO A 498 -11.56 5.44 7.24
CA PRO A 498 -10.13 5.69 7.14
C PRO A 498 -9.33 4.44 7.52
N ASP A 499 -8.28 4.15 6.76
CA ASP A 499 -7.41 3.00 7.04
C ASP A 499 -6.73 3.20 8.40
N ASP A 500 -6.83 2.19 9.28
CA ASP A 500 -6.25 2.17 10.62
C ASP A 500 -5.26 1.02 10.83
N GLY A 501 -4.71 0.47 9.74
CA GLY A 501 -3.63 -0.51 9.76
C GLY A 501 -2.31 0.09 10.25
N GLN A 502 -1.29 -0.76 10.48
CA GLN A 502 -0.01 -0.34 11.06
C GLN A 502 0.64 0.84 10.30
N ALA A 503 0.70 0.75 8.96
CA ALA A 503 1.27 1.82 8.13
C ALA A 503 0.45 3.12 8.20
N ALA A 504 -0.88 3.03 8.29
CA ALA A 504 -1.73 4.20 8.43
C ALA A 504 -1.65 4.82 9.83
N ARG A 505 -1.42 4.03 10.90
CA ARG A 505 -1.15 4.54 12.24
C ARG A 505 0.15 5.34 12.29
N SER A 506 1.24 4.79 11.77
CA SER A 506 2.51 5.53 11.67
C SER A 506 2.41 6.80 10.82
N LEU A 507 1.53 6.81 9.81
CA LEU A 507 1.20 8.01 9.08
C LEU A 507 0.45 9.01 9.98
N MET A 508 -0.61 8.58 10.69
CA MET A 508 -1.41 9.42 11.58
C MET A 508 -0.58 10.13 12.65
N ASP A 509 0.40 9.43 13.26
CA ASP A 509 1.35 9.99 14.24
C ASP A 509 2.13 11.20 13.69
N ASN A 510 2.30 11.22 12.35
CA ASN A 510 3.08 12.21 11.65
C ASN A 510 2.25 13.36 11.06
N ILE A 511 0.95 13.16 10.85
CA ILE A 511 0.11 14.09 10.07
C ILE A 511 -1.04 14.70 10.87
N LEU A 512 -1.43 14.14 12.02
CA LEU A 512 -2.54 14.61 12.87
C LEU A 512 -2.02 15.33 14.11
N PRO A 513 -2.79 16.27 14.70
CA PRO A 513 -2.47 16.85 16.01
C PRO A 513 -2.13 15.76 17.05
N LEU A 514 -1.19 16.06 17.94
CA LEU A 514 -0.73 15.14 18.98
C LEU A 514 -1.16 15.65 20.35
N VAL A 515 -1.50 14.73 21.25
CA VAL A 515 -1.88 15.03 22.64
C VAL A 515 -1.18 14.07 23.58
N GLU A 516 -0.82 14.55 24.77
CA GLU A 516 -0.28 13.70 25.83
C GLU A 516 -1.35 12.72 26.32
N GLN A 517 -0.95 11.48 26.60
CA GLN A 517 -1.87 10.38 26.91
C GLN A 517 -2.80 10.67 28.09
N ASP A 518 -2.32 11.41 29.09
CA ASP A 518 -3.05 11.81 30.30
C ASP A 518 -4.05 12.94 30.04
N LEU A 519 -3.82 13.78 29.02
CA LEU A 519 -4.70 14.86 28.58
C LEU A 519 -5.68 14.43 27.48
N ALA A 520 -5.47 13.25 26.88
CA ALA A 520 -6.25 12.79 25.74
C ALA A 520 -7.64 12.29 26.13
N ASP A 521 -8.70 12.93 25.62
CA ASP A 521 -10.01 12.29 25.56
C ASP A 521 -9.94 11.11 24.59
N ARG A 522 -10.18 9.89 25.10
CA ARG A 522 -10.19 8.65 24.32
C ARG A 522 -11.10 8.71 23.10
N ASN A 523 -12.18 9.49 23.14
CA ASN A 523 -13.09 9.65 22.00
C ASN A 523 -12.51 10.48 20.86
N THR A 524 -11.48 11.29 21.14
CA THR A 524 -10.80 12.11 20.14
C THR A 524 -9.60 11.40 19.53
N LEU A 525 -9.05 10.38 20.19
CA LEU A 525 -7.91 9.60 19.68
C LEU A 525 -8.20 9.03 18.28
N ALA A 526 -7.22 9.16 17.38
CA ALA A 526 -7.34 8.61 16.03
C ALA A 526 -7.35 7.07 16.04
N TYR A 527 -6.64 6.47 16.98
CA TYR A 527 -6.66 5.04 17.29
C TYR A 527 -6.25 4.80 18.75
N ILE A 528 -6.57 3.63 19.30
CA ILE A 528 -6.12 3.26 20.65
C ILE A 528 -4.71 2.64 20.59
N PRO A 529 -3.74 3.18 21.36
CA PRO A 529 -2.41 2.59 21.51
C PRO A 529 -2.49 1.16 22.05
N ARG A 530 -1.66 0.25 21.51
CA ARG A 530 -1.60 -1.16 21.93
C ARG A 530 -0.33 -1.40 22.74
N GLY A 531 -0.39 -1.20 24.07
CA GLY A 531 0.74 -1.52 24.97
C GLY A 531 1.00 -0.42 26.00
N ARG A 532 1.87 -0.71 26.99
CA ARG A 532 2.38 0.26 27.97
C ARG A 532 3.75 0.86 27.57
N ASP A 533 4.35 0.40 26.47
CA ASP A 533 5.76 0.64 26.14
C ASP A 533 5.96 1.63 24.97
N ASP A 534 4.97 2.46 24.64
CA ASP A 534 5.16 3.56 23.68
C ASP A 534 5.82 4.74 24.42
N ASP A 535 7.17 4.80 24.38
CA ASP A 535 8.07 5.67 25.15
C ASP A 535 7.84 7.20 25.00
N ASP A 536 7.01 7.65 24.06
CA ASP A 536 6.90 9.08 23.71
C ASP A 536 5.66 9.80 24.30
N GLY A 537 4.73 9.10 24.96
CA GLY A 537 3.57 9.69 25.66
C GLY A 537 2.56 10.50 24.81
N LEU A 538 2.88 10.79 23.54
CA LEU A 538 2.09 11.57 22.60
C LEU A 538 1.31 10.65 21.65
N HIS A 539 0.03 10.91 21.48
CA HIS A 539 -0.85 10.14 20.60
C HIS A 539 -1.61 11.04 19.63
N PRO A 540 -1.84 10.59 18.39
CA PRO A 540 -2.62 11.35 17.43
C PRO A 540 -4.09 11.41 17.82
N HIS A 541 -4.68 12.59 17.73
CA HIS A 541 -6.09 12.82 18.03
C HIS A 541 -6.74 13.84 17.07
N ASN A 542 -8.06 13.92 17.14
CA ASN A 542 -8.92 14.75 16.29
C ASN A 542 -9.76 15.69 17.18
N PRO A 543 -9.16 16.74 17.77
CA PRO A 543 -9.82 17.56 18.79
C PRO A 543 -10.90 18.48 18.22
N TYR A 544 -10.91 18.69 16.91
CA TYR A 544 -11.72 19.72 16.24
C TYR A 544 -12.97 19.16 15.55
N GLY A 545 -13.46 18.01 16.01
CA GLY A 545 -14.69 17.40 15.50
C GLY A 545 -14.56 16.71 14.13
N VAL A 546 -13.45 16.91 13.42
CA VAL A 546 -13.12 16.30 12.14
C VAL A 546 -11.62 15.98 12.09
N VAL A 547 -11.23 15.01 11.26
CA VAL A 547 -9.81 14.76 10.96
C VAL A 547 -9.23 15.96 10.21
N PHE A 548 -8.46 16.78 10.92
CA PHE A 548 -7.62 17.83 10.33
C PHE A 548 -6.16 17.41 10.40
N PHE A 549 -5.40 17.81 9.38
CA PHE A 549 -3.95 17.69 9.37
C PHE A 549 -3.31 18.75 10.27
N LYS A 550 -2.10 18.47 10.73
CA LYS A 550 -1.17 19.48 11.27
C LYS A 550 -0.99 20.63 10.26
N PRO A 551 -0.53 21.81 10.71
CA PRO A 551 -0.25 22.94 9.81
C PRO A 551 0.58 22.53 8.59
N LEU A 552 0.09 22.95 7.42
CA LEU A 552 0.77 22.74 6.14
C LEU A 552 1.61 23.96 5.81
N TYR A 553 2.79 23.73 5.24
CA TYR A 553 3.54 24.79 4.59
C TYR A 553 3.07 24.92 3.14
N MET A 554 2.55 26.10 2.82
CA MET A 554 1.91 26.42 1.54
C MET A 554 2.68 27.47 0.72
N GLY A 555 3.95 27.75 1.05
CA GLY A 555 4.77 28.76 0.38
C GLY A 555 4.95 28.53 -1.13
N ALA A 556 5.69 29.41 -1.81
CA ALA A 556 5.72 29.50 -3.27
C ALA A 556 6.06 28.17 -3.99
N ASN A 557 6.75 27.27 -3.29
CA ASN A 557 7.18 25.95 -3.77
C ASN A 557 6.10 24.84 -3.63
N VAL A 558 6.57 23.59 -3.57
CA VAL A 558 5.79 22.36 -3.36
C VAL A 558 5.17 22.34 -1.95
N PRO A 559 3.84 22.22 -1.81
CA PRO A 559 3.21 22.05 -0.51
C PRO A 559 3.68 20.78 0.20
N ARG A 560 3.82 20.89 1.52
CA ARG A 560 4.36 19.83 2.38
C ARG A 560 3.94 20.03 3.83
N PHE A 561 4.18 19.01 4.65
CA PHE A 561 4.25 19.23 6.10
C PHE A 561 5.54 19.96 6.47
N ARG A 562 5.53 20.69 7.59
CA ARG A 562 6.78 21.16 8.21
C ARG A 562 7.70 19.97 8.50
N ILE A 563 9.01 20.20 8.51
CA ILE A 563 9.99 19.14 8.78
C ILE A 563 9.70 18.55 10.17
N GLY A 564 9.60 17.23 10.24
CA GLY A 564 9.33 16.46 11.45
C GLY A 564 9.83 15.03 11.25
N TYR A 565 9.44 14.10 12.12
CA TYR A 565 9.91 12.71 12.05
C TYR A 565 9.75 12.09 10.65
N GLU A 566 10.75 11.32 10.22
CA GLU A 566 10.68 10.62 8.94
C GLU A 566 9.68 9.45 9.01
N LEU A 567 8.98 9.19 7.90
CA LEU A 567 8.11 8.02 7.83
C LEU A 567 8.95 6.73 7.75
N PRO A 568 8.57 5.66 8.46
CA PRO A 568 9.21 4.35 8.29
C PRO A 568 9.11 3.83 6.85
N THR A 569 10.10 3.06 6.41
CA THR A 569 10.13 2.47 5.05
C THR A 569 8.87 1.65 4.72
N LEU A 570 8.30 0.95 5.71
CA LEU A 570 7.07 0.17 5.57
C LEU A 570 5.87 1.02 5.12
N VAL A 571 5.81 2.31 5.52
CA VAL A 571 4.73 3.22 5.10
C VAL A 571 4.82 3.49 3.61
N TYR A 572 6.02 3.80 3.09
CA TYR A 572 6.23 3.97 1.65
C TYR A 572 5.89 2.70 0.88
N GLN A 573 6.33 1.53 1.36
CA GLN A 573 6.02 0.25 0.73
C GLN A 573 4.51 -0.02 0.69
N PHE A 574 3.78 0.29 1.76
CA PHE A 574 2.33 0.09 1.81
C PHE A 574 1.54 1.00 0.86
N PHE A 575 1.94 2.27 0.74
CA PHE A 575 1.20 3.26 -0.06
C PHE A 575 1.67 3.37 -1.52
N PHE A 576 2.95 3.17 -1.79
CA PHE A 576 3.56 3.24 -3.14
C PHE A 576 3.91 1.88 -3.74
N GLY A 577 3.98 0.81 -2.93
CA GLY A 577 4.55 -0.47 -3.35
C GLY A 577 6.08 -0.44 -3.50
N MET A 578 6.75 0.58 -2.96
CA MET A 578 8.19 0.87 -3.14
C MET A 578 8.75 1.59 -1.91
N ASP A 579 10.05 1.46 -1.64
CA ASP A 579 10.73 2.29 -0.64
C ASP A 579 10.95 3.73 -1.13
N HIS A 580 11.34 4.65 -0.23
CA HIS A 580 11.58 6.06 -0.56
C HIS A 580 12.61 6.24 -1.67
N LYS A 581 13.68 5.44 -1.67
CA LYS A 581 14.74 5.52 -2.67
C LYS A 581 14.27 5.12 -4.07
N ALA A 582 13.46 4.07 -4.17
CA ALA A 582 12.85 3.62 -5.41
C ALA A 582 11.85 4.65 -5.95
N ILE A 583 11.12 5.34 -5.06
CA ILE A 583 10.27 6.49 -5.41
C ILE A 583 11.13 7.60 -6.01
N SER A 584 12.22 8.02 -5.35
CA SER A 584 13.14 9.04 -5.87
C SER A 584 13.67 8.69 -7.25
N ASN A 585 14.15 7.46 -7.45
CA ASN A 585 14.67 7.02 -8.75
C ASN A 585 13.60 7.02 -9.86
N LYS A 586 12.35 6.75 -9.51
CA LYS A 586 11.24 6.68 -10.47
C LYS A 586 10.75 8.07 -10.87
N TYR A 587 10.56 8.97 -9.90
CA TYR A 587 9.94 10.28 -10.12
C TYR A 587 10.95 11.42 -10.29
N PHE A 588 12.23 11.14 -10.06
CA PHE A 588 13.38 11.99 -10.39
C PHE A 588 14.49 11.13 -11.04
N PRO A 589 14.28 10.65 -12.28
CA PRO A 589 15.21 9.72 -12.91
C PRO A 589 16.51 10.42 -13.32
N VAL A 590 17.60 10.13 -12.61
CA VAL A 590 18.95 10.61 -12.96
C VAL A 590 19.63 9.74 -14.04
N GLY A 591 18.87 9.01 -14.85
CA GLY A 591 19.41 8.20 -15.96
C GLY A 591 20.24 6.97 -15.53
N ILE A 592 20.11 6.49 -14.29
CA ILE A 592 20.77 5.28 -13.79
C ILE A 592 19.72 4.16 -13.66
N VAL A 593 19.66 3.23 -14.61
CA VAL A 593 18.72 2.10 -14.57
C VAL A 593 19.34 0.94 -13.79
N ARG A 594 18.75 0.61 -12.63
CA ARG A 594 19.16 -0.58 -11.86
C ARG A 594 18.38 -1.82 -12.33
N PRO A 595 18.98 -3.02 -12.29
CA PRO A 595 18.24 -4.27 -12.51
C PRO A 595 17.02 -4.35 -11.57
N ARG A 596 15.89 -4.84 -12.09
CA ARG A 596 14.68 -5.08 -11.29
C ARG A 596 14.97 -6.05 -10.14
N GLU A 597 14.41 -5.78 -8.97
CA GLU A 597 14.28 -6.77 -7.89
C GLU A 597 13.56 -8.01 -8.44
N GLY A 598 14.21 -9.18 -8.33
CA GLY A 598 13.71 -10.46 -8.87
C GLY A 598 14.59 -11.16 -9.90
N ALA A 599 15.66 -10.51 -10.40
CA ALA A 599 16.68 -11.22 -11.18
C ALA A 599 17.49 -12.16 -10.24
N ARG A 600 17.57 -13.46 -10.56
CA ARG A 600 18.27 -14.47 -9.75
C ARG A 600 19.64 -13.96 -9.29
N PRO A 601 20.04 -14.13 -8.01
CA PRO A 601 21.33 -13.68 -7.54
C PRO A 601 22.43 -14.55 -8.19
N GLY A 602 22.97 -14.07 -9.31
CA GLY A 602 24.25 -14.54 -9.80
C GLY A 602 25.32 -14.25 -8.73
N ARG A 603 26.30 -15.15 -8.63
CA ARG A 603 27.47 -15.11 -7.73
C ARG A 603 27.87 -13.67 -7.34
N VAL A 604 27.59 -13.31 -6.08
CA VAL A 604 27.93 -12.01 -5.51
C VAL A 604 29.45 -11.92 -5.38
N VAL A 605 30.07 -11.00 -6.13
CA VAL A 605 31.48 -10.64 -5.96
C VAL A 605 31.50 -9.36 -5.14
N THR A 606 32.00 -9.42 -3.91
CA THR A 606 31.94 -8.35 -2.88
C THR A 606 32.46 -6.98 -3.35
N ASN A 607 33.50 -6.93 -4.17
CA ASN A 607 34.01 -5.64 -4.70
C ASN A 607 33.07 -4.96 -5.72
N LYS A 608 32.08 -5.70 -6.25
CA LYS A 608 31.13 -5.21 -7.26
C LYS A 608 29.85 -4.63 -6.66
N THR A 609 29.65 -4.70 -5.34
CA THR A 609 28.40 -4.29 -4.67
C THR A 609 28.54 -3.10 -3.72
N HIS A 610 29.72 -2.86 -3.13
CA HIS A 610 29.90 -1.73 -2.19
C HIS A 610 29.96 -0.39 -2.92
N ARG A 611 29.28 0.65 -2.42
CA ARG A 611 29.44 2.03 -2.91
C ARG A 611 30.72 2.66 -2.36
N THR A 612 31.31 3.58 -3.12
CA THR A 612 32.41 4.39 -2.59
C THR A 612 31.88 5.40 -1.57
N PRO A 613 32.56 5.59 -0.42
CA PRO A 613 32.18 6.60 0.55
C PRO A 613 32.38 8.01 -0.02
N LEU A 614 31.60 8.97 0.47
CA LEU A 614 31.78 10.38 0.16
C LEU A 614 33.15 10.84 0.67
N PHE A 615 33.89 11.56 -0.18
CA PHE A 615 35.11 12.24 0.23
C PHE A 615 34.75 13.37 1.19
N VAL A 616 35.31 13.32 2.40
CA VAL A 616 35.21 14.39 3.39
C VAL A 616 36.59 15.01 3.51
N ASN A 617 36.68 16.33 3.34
CA ASN A 617 37.93 17.06 3.54
C ASN A 617 38.13 17.32 5.04
N TRP A 618 38.83 16.41 5.71
CA TRP A 618 39.10 16.47 7.15
C TRP A 618 40.06 17.61 7.56
N THR A 619 40.68 18.31 6.61
CA THR A 619 41.66 19.37 6.91
C THR A 619 41.01 20.72 7.25
N GLY A 620 39.72 20.90 6.94
CA GLY A 620 39.00 22.15 7.13
C GLY A 620 39.42 23.30 6.20
N VAL A 621 40.47 23.12 5.38
CA VAL A 621 40.92 24.12 4.40
C VAL A 621 40.14 23.93 3.10
N PRO A 622 39.45 24.95 2.56
CA PRO A 622 38.74 24.83 1.29
C PRO A 622 39.69 24.39 0.18
N PRO A 623 39.35 23.36 -0.61
CA PRO A 623 40.19 22.95 -1.73
C PRO A 623 40.31 24.10 -2.74
N SER A 624 41.50 24.29 -3.30
CA SER A 624 41.72 25.27 -4.37
C SER A 624 40.80 24.95 -5.55
N LYS A 625 40.00 25.92 -6.00
CA LYS A 625 39.10 25.75 -7.14
C LYS A 625 39.90 25.36 -8.39
N LEU A 626 39.53 24.23 -8.99
CA LEU A 626 40.21 23.69 -10.18
C LEU A 626 39.63 24.22 -11.48
N PHE A 627 38.46 24.85 -11.40
CA PHE A 627 37.68 25.34 -12.52
C PHE A 627 37.40 26.84 -12.35
N ASP A 628 37.16 27.51 -13.48
CA ASP A 628 36.79 28.93 -13.54
C ASP A 628 35.67 29.09 -14.59
N LEU A 629 34.50 28.60 -14.22
CA LEU A 629 33.26 28.61 -15.01
C LEU A 629 32.32 29.69 -14.52
N ALA A 630 32.40 30.08 -13.25
CA ALA A 630 31.66 31.22 -12.70
C ALA A 630 32.02 32.51 -13.46
N SER A 631 33.30 32.72 -13.83
CA SER A 631 33.72 33.88 -14.64
C SER A 631 33.10 33.91 -16.05
N LYS A 632 32.66 32.75 -16.55
CA LYS A 632 31.99 32.59 -17.85
C LYS A 632 30.47 32.70 -17.74
N LYS A 633 29.95 33.19 -16.60
CA LYS A 633 28.52 33.34 -16.30
C LYS A 633 27.73 32.02 -16.26
N ILE A 634 28.41 30.89 -16.11
CA ILE A 634 27.74 29.62 -15.82
C ILE A 634 27.46 29.61 -14.32
N CYS A 635 26.19 29.61 -13.96
CA CYS A 635 25.75 29.53 -12.56
C CYS A 635 25.15 28.15 -12.31
N LEU A 636 25.43 27.56 -11.15
CA LEU A 636 24.56 26.51 -10.68
C LEU A 636 23.17 27.12 -10.50
N LEU A 637 22.16 26.53 -11.14
CA LEU A 637 20.81 26.74 -10.68
C LEU A 637 20.82 26.42 -9.18
N PRO A 638 20.31 27.32 -8.32
CA PRO A 638 20.19 27.04 -6.91
C PRO A 638 19.51 25.67 -6.77
N HIS A 639 19.84 24.95 -5.70
CA HIS A 639 18.93 23.89 -5.28
C HIS A 639 17.51 24.48 -5.28
N ALA A 640 16.51 23.66 -5.59
CA ALA A 640 15.15 24.10 -5.37
C ALA A 640 15.07 24.41 -3.86
N ASN A 641 15.20 25.70 -3.55
CA ASN A 641 15.41 26.16 -2.20
C ASN A 641 14.03 26.24 -1.63
N ASP A 642 13.84 25.36 -0.67
CA ASP A 642 12.83 25.59 0.30
C ASP A 642 13.21 26.86 1.06
N ASP A 643 12.35 27.89 1.07
CA ASP A 643 12.73 29.16 1.69
C ASP A 643 12.95 29.03 3.21
N GLY A 644 12.58 27.88 3.79
CA GLY A 644 12.88 27.48 5.16
C GLY A 644 12.34 28.47 6.18
N SER A 645 11.48 29.39 5.76
CA SER A 645 10.98 30.51 6.56
C SER A 645 10.14 30.05 7.75
N ASP A 646 9.76 28.77 7.75
CA ASP A 646 8.98 28.09 8.77
C ASP A 646 9.81 27.17 9.70
N LEU A 647 11.14 27.22 9.64
CA LEU A 647 12.04 26.39 10.45
C LEU A 647 12.69 27.22 11.58
N ASP A 648 12.45 26.83 12.84
CA ASP A 648 13.08 27.45 14.03
C ASP A 648 14.57 27.08 14.18
N GLU A 649 14.99 25.97 13.57
CA GLU A 649 16.38 25.60 13.39
C GLU A 649 16.67 25.61 11.89
N PRO A 650 17.66 26.38 11.40
CA PRO A 650 18.10 26.25 10.02
C PRO A 650 18.46 24.78 9.81
N ASP A 651 17.88 24.15 8.79
CA ASP A 651 18.36 22.87 8.34
C ASP A 651 19.87 23.04 8.11
N ASP A 652 20.70 22.36 8.91
CA ASP A 652 22.16 22.33 8.73
C ASP A 652 22.53 21.73 7.34
N SER A 653 21.53 21.24 6.57
CA SER A 653 21.62 20.97 5.14
C SER A 653 21.51 22.19 4.22
N ASN A 654 21.54 23.41 4.77
CA ASN A 654 22.07 24.58 4.08
C ASN A 654 23.56 24.33 3.78
N ASP A 655 23.84 23.36 2.90
CA ASP A 655 25.08 23.29 2.15
C ASP A 655 25.27 24.72 1.63
N PRO A 656 26.31 25.45 2.10
CA PRO A 656 26.57 26.81 1.65
C PRO A 656 26.50 26.78 0.14
N GLN A 657 25.67 27.65 -0.47
CA GLN A 657 25.38 27.59 -1.90
C GLN A 657 26.69 27.46 -2.68
N GLU A 658 27.02 26.21 -3.00
CA GLU A 658 28.36 25.85 -3.42
C GLU A 658 28.45 26.39 -4.85
N ASP A 659 29.40 27.27 -5.13
CA ASP A 659 29.54 27.78 -6.49
C ASP A 659 29.91 26.64 -7.46
N ILE A 660 29.61 26.83 -8.75
CA ILE A 660 29.81 25.79 -9.77
C ILE A 660 31.23 25.23 -9.78
N ASP A 661 32.23 26.08 -9.51
CA ASP A 661 33.63 25.71 -9.54
C ASP A 661 34.01 24.86 -8.33
N SER A 662 33.51 25.20 -7.15
CA SER A 662 33.63 24.37 -5.93
C SER A 662 32.96 23.01 -6.13
N LYS A 663 31.73 22.98 -6.65
CA LYS A 663 31.00 21.73 -6.90
C LYS A 663 31.72 20.82 -7.90
N LEU A 664 32.18 21.39 -9.00
CA LEU A 664 32.89 20.66 -10.04
C LEU A 664 34.27 20.19 -9.54
N THR A 665 34.91 20.96 -8.66
CA THR A 665 36.15 20.57 -7.96
C THR A 665 35.92 19.38 -7.03
N GLY A 666 34.82 19.38 -6.26
CA GLY A 666 34.41 18.25 -5.43
C GLY A 666 34.13 17.00 -6.26
N LEU A 667 33.36 17.13 -7.35
CA LEU A 667 33.10 16.04 -8.30
C LEU A 667 34.36 15.47 -8.92
N TRP A 668 35.30 16.33 -9.35
CA TRP A 668 36.57 15.92 -9.91
C TRP A 668 37.42 15.16 -8.90
N THR A 669 37.46 15.63 -7.65
CA THR A 669 38.19 14.95 -6.57
C THR A 669 37.59 13.58 -6.27
N GLN A 670 36.27 13.51 -6.13
CA GLN A 670 35.55 12.24 -5.93
C GLN A 670 35.77 11.28 -7.10
N PHE A 671 35.83 11.78 -8.35
CA PHE A 671 36.12 10.97 -9.53
C PHE A 671 37.47 10.24 -9.42
N LEU A 672 38.53 10.93 -9.03
CA LEU A 672 39.86 10.33 -8.88
C LEU A 672 39.87 9.23 -7.82
N ILE A 673 39.22 9.48 -6.69
CA ILE A 673 39.06 8.52 -5.59
C ILE A 673 38.25 7.31 -6.04
N ASP A 674 37.12 7.53 -6.69
CA ASP A 674 36.21 6.47 -7.12
C ASP A 674 36.87 5.55 -8.15
N VAL A 675 37.57 6.12 -9.13
CA VAL A 675 38.29 5.35 -10.14
C VAL A 675 39.32 4.43 -9.48
N MET A 676 40.08 4.93 -8.51
CA MET A 676 41.09 4.14 -7.79
C MET A 676 40.46 3.11 -6.84
N ALA A 677 39.43 3.49 -6.09
CA ALA A 677 38.72 2.60 -5.17
C ALA A 677 38.06 1.42 -5.93
N LYS A 678 37.64 1.64 -7.19
CA LYS A 678 37.02 0.62 -8.05
C LYS A 678 37.99 -0.19 -8.89
N THR A 679 39.29 -0.09 -8.62
CA THR A 679 40.30 -0.89 -9.33
C THR A 679 40.02 -2.40 -9.19
N PRO A 680 40.07 -3.18 -10.30
CA PRO A 680 39.80 -4.61 -10.25
C PRO A 680 40.83 -5.42 -9.45
N ASN A 681 40.44 -6.62 -9.06
CA ASN A 681 41.33 -7.63 -8.49
C ASN A 681 41.55 -8.79 -9.47
N GLN A 682 42.70 -9.46 -9.32
CA GLN A 682 43.03 -10.73 -9.95
C GLN A 682 42.12 -11.85 -9.43
N ARG A 683 42.09 -12.96 -10.18
CA ARG A 683 41.44 -14.19 -9.73
C ARG A 683 42.16 -14.68 -8.47
N GLY A 684 41.43 -14.82 -7.36
CA GLY A 684 42.02 -15.13 -6.04
C GLY A 684 42.09 -13.93 -5.07
N GLY A 685 41.67 -12.74 -5.48
CA GLY A 685 41.48 -11.59 -4.58
C GLY A 685 42.63 -10.60 -4.48
N ILE A 686 43.81 -10.93 -5.03
CA ILE A 686 44.98 -10.05 -5.09
C ILE A 686 44.69 -8.84 -5.99
N SER A 687 45.00 -7.62 -5.55
CA SER A 687 44.67 -6.42 -6.34
C SER A 687 45.67 -6.14 -7.48
N TYR A 688 45.17 -5.65 -8.62
CA TYR A 688 46.04 -5.18 -9.70
C TYR A 688 46.75 -3.86 -9.35
N CYS A 689 46.19 -3.08 -8.42
CA CYS A 689 46.79 -1.85 -7.92
C CYS A 689 47.61 -2.11 -6.66
N LYS A 690 48.80 -1.49 -6.63
CA LYS A 690 49.79 -1.58 -5.55
C LYS A 690 49.41 -0.73 -4.33
N LEU A 691 48.60 0.31 -4.53
CA LEU A 691 48.11 1.17 -3.45
C LEU A 691 47.15 0.40 -2.52
N SER A 692 47.28 0.62 -1.21
CA SER A 692 46.35 0.12 -0.19
C SER A 692 44.96 0.75 -0.33
N ALA A 693 43.96 0.21 0.37
CA ALA A 693 42.61 0.77 0.36
C ALA A 693 42.58 2.23 0.87
N GLU A 694 43.39 2.52 1.87
CA GLU A 694 43.58 3.83 2.50
C GLU A 694 44.26 4.80 1.52
N ALA A 695 45.32 4.35 0.85
CA ALA A 695 46.02 5.17 -0.15
C ALA A 695 45.12 5.48 -1.36
N ARG A 696 44.20 4.58 -1.74
CA ARG A 696 43.21 4.82 -2.80
C ARG A 696 42.17 5.88 -2.42
N LYS A 697 41.81 5.98 -1.13
CA LYS A 697 40.89 7.03 -0.62
C LYS A 697 41.51 8.43 -0.68
N LEU A 698 42.84 8.52 -0.81
CA LEU A 698 43.60 9.75 -0.92
C LEU A 698 44.13 10.00 -2.34
N ALA A 699 43.55 9.36 -3.35
CA ALA A 699 44.00 9.50 -4.72
C ALA A 699 43.82 10.94 -5.24
N THR A 700 44.88 11.51 -5.81
CA THR A 700 44.91 12.85 -6.41
C THR A 700 45.39 12.79 -7.87
N GLU A 701 45.42 13.93 -8.57
CA GLU A 701 45.94 14.02 -9.94
C GLU A 701 47.37 13.49 -10.07
N ALA A 702 48.18 13.57 -9.01
CA ALA A 702 49.55 13.05 -9.00
C ALA A 702 49.60 11.54 -9.31
N CYS A 703 48.64 10.77 -8.80
CA CYS A 703 48.51 9.34 -9.10
C CYS A 703 48.31 9.08 -10.60
N PHE A 704 47.47 9.89 -11.24
CA PHE A 704 47.13 9.78 -12.67
C PHE A 704 48.15 10.46 -13.60
N ARG A 705 49.04 11.32 -13.07
CA ARG A 705 50.17 11.92 -13.79
C ARG A 705 51.47 11.14 -13.65
N ASN A 706 51.51 10.12 -12.78
CA ASN A 706 52.71 9.32 -12.57
C ASN A 706 53.08 8.53 -13.84
N LYS A 707 54.28 8.80 -14.37
CA LYS A 707 54.83 8.13 -15.57
C LYS A 707 55.42 6.75 -15.28
N THR A 708 55.70 6.47 -14.01
CA THR A 708 56.21 5.19 -13.50
C THR A 708 55.02 4.36 -13.04
N LEU A 709 54.40 3.63 -13.96
CA LEU A 709 53.17 2.88 -13.68
C LEU A 709 53.35 1.80 -12.61
N SER A 710 54.57 1.29 -12.41
CA SER A 710 54.91 0.31 -11.36
C SER A 710 54.75 0.84 -9.93
N ASP A 711 54.65 2.16 -9.75
CA ASP A 711 54.36 2.77 -8.44
C ASP A 711 52.89 2.59 -8.06
N VAL A 712 52.01 2.48 -9.06
CA VAL A 712 50.55 2.40 -8.88
C VAL A 712 50.02 0.99 -9.15
N TRP A 713 50.65 0.25 -10.07
CA TRP A 713 50.14 -1.00 -10.62
C TRP A 713 51.11 -2.16 -10.41
N ASN A 714 50.62 -3.27 -9.85
CA ASN A 714 51.31 -4.56 -9.88
C ASN A 714 51.28 -5.16 -11.30
N THR A 715 50.21 -4.87 -12.03
CA THR A 715 49.99 -5.32 -13.41
C THR A 715 48.95 -4.42 -14.07
N CYS A 716 49.22 -3.98 -15.29
CA CYS A 716 48.26 -3.26 -16.13
C CYS A 716 48.50 -3.58 -17.61
N ALA A 717 47.55 -3.22 -18.46
CA ALA A 717 47.74 -3.21 -19.91
C ALA A 717 47.57 -1.79 -20.42
N TYR A 718 48.45 -1.33 -21.30
CA TYR A 718 48.43 0.06 -21.78
C TYR A 718 48.35 0.14 -23.29
N LYS A 719 47.72 1.20 -23.79
CA LYS A 719 47.70 1.60 -25.20
C LYS A 719 48.09 3.07 -25.27
N MET A 720 48.95 3.43 -26.22
CA MET A 720 49.18 4.83 -26.57
C MET A 720 47.89 5.35 -27.19
N SER A 721 47.19 6.22 -26.48
CA SER A 721 45.82 6.57 -26.85
C SER A 721 45.77 7.58 -27.98
N SER A 722 44.93 7.34 -28.98
CA SER A 722 44.57 8.38 -29.96
C SER A 722 43.61 9.41 -29.35
N TYR A 723 43.36 10.50 -30.07
CA TYR A 723 42.34 11.47 -29.69
C TYR A 723 40.94 10.82 -29.58
N GLU A 724 40.62 9.90 -30.49
CA GLU A 724 39.36 9.16 -30.52
C GLU A 724 39.22 8.23 -29.31
N ASP A 725 40.29 7.51 -28.93
CA ASP A 725 40.30 6.62 -27.76
C ASP A 725 39.93 7.40 -26.48
N ARG A 726 40.57 8.55 -26.26
CA ARG A 726 40.32 9.40 -25.09
C ARG A 726 38.95 10.06 -25.13
N THR A 727 38.51 10.48 -26.31
CA THR A 727 37.15 11.01 -26.52
C THR A 727 36.09 9.97 -26.14
N CYS A 728 36.30 8.71 -26.56
CA CYS A 728 35.40 7.60 -26.24
C CYS A 728 35.35 7.32 -24.74
N ALA A 729 36.52 7.19 -24.09
CA ALA A 729 36.59 6.99 -22.65
C ALA A 729 35.93 8.15 -21.87
N PHE A 730 36.17 9.39 -22.29
CA PHE A 730 35.55 10.57 -21.68
C PHE A 730 34.03 10.53 -21.75
N LYS A 731 33.43 10.15 -22.89
CA LYS A 731 31.97 10.01 -23.06
C LYS A 731 31.34 9.03 -22.06
N HIS A 732 32.10 8.04 -21.59
CA HIS A 732 31.62 7.06 -20.60
C HIS A 732 31.91 7.47 -19.16
N LEU A 733 33.04 8.12 -18.89
CA LEU A 733 33.39 8.61 -17.56
C LEU A 733 32.50 9.78 -17.13
N TRP A 734 32.26 10.69 -18.07
CA TRP A 734 31.41 11.85 -17.94
C TRP A 734 30.42 11.75 -19.09
N PRO A 735 29.20 11.23 -18.88
CA PRO A 735 28.20 11.11 -19.92
C PRO A 735 27.41 12.41 -20.14
N PRO A 736 26.79 12.61 -21.33
CA PRO A 736 25.91 13.75 -21.58
C PRO A 736 24.60 13.62 -20.78
N LYS A 737 23.82 14.72 -20.72
CA LYS A 737 22.57 14.84 -19.92
C LYS A 737 21.62 13.65 -20.11
N ASP A 738 21.32 13.30 -21.36
CA ASP A 738 20.32 12.28 -21.71
C ASP A 738 20.85 10.83 -21.68
N HIS A 739 22.10 10.62 -21.27
CA HIS A 739 22.67 9.28 -21.24
C HIS A 739 21.99 8.40 -20.18
N ILE A 740 21.55 7.21 -20.60
CA ILE A 740 20.95 6.20 -19.73
C ILE A 740 21.95 5.06 -19.51
N LEU A 741 22.29 4.81 -18.25
CA LEU A 741 23.12 3.68 -17.85
C LEU A 741 22.28 2.40 -17.88
N VAL A 742 22.72 1.39 -18.63
CA VAL A 742 22.04 0.09 -18.74
C VAL A 742 22.31 -0.76 -17.49
N GLY A 743 21.34 -1.58 -17.05
CA GLY A 743 21.44 -2.34 -15.79
C GLY A 743 22.57 -3.39 -15.72
N SER A 744 23.19 -3.76 -16.85
CA SER A 744 24.33 -4.70 -16.90
C SER A 744 25.71 -4.04 -16.70
N THR A 745 25.75 -2.71 -16.53
CA THR A 745 26.99 -1.94 -16.44
C THR A 745 27.75 -2.19 -15.13
N GLN A 746 29.07 -2.30 -15.19
CA GLN A 746 29.93 -2.57 -14.04
C GLN A 746 30.55 -1.27 -13.50
N ASN A 747 30.50 -1.13 -12.17
CA ASN A 747 31.13 -0.09 -11.35
C ASN A 747 30.55 1.33 -11.42
N TYR A 748 30.03 1.81 -12.56
CA TYR A 748 29.52 3.19 -12.68
C TYR A 748 28.48 3.57 -11.62
N ALA A 749 27.41 2.77 -11.46
CA ALA A 749 26.35 3.02 -10.48
C ALA A 749 26.79 2.94 -9.00
N ASN A 750 28.01 2.44 -8.76
CA ASN A 750 28.62 2.32 -7.44
C ASN A 750 29.66 3.42 -7.15
N CYS A 751 29.94 4.28 -8.13
CA CYS A 751 30.78 5.46 -7.97
C CYS A 751 29.91 6.66 -7.56
N ARG A 752 30.23 7.29 -6.44
CA ARG A 752 29.54 8.48 -5.94
C ARG A 752 29.63 9.65 -6.92
N TYR A 753 30.80 9.88 -7.53
CA TYR A 753 31.00 10.98 -8.49
C TYR A 753 30.01 10.87 -9.67
N TYR A 754 29.69 9.64 -10.09
CA TYR A 754 28.85 9.40 -11.26
C TYR A 754 27.37 9.67 -10.93
N GLU A 755 26.92 9.28 -9.73
CA GLU A 755 25.59 9.61 -9.21
C GLU A 755 25.44 11.12 -9.06
N ASP A 756 26.40 11.77 -8.42
CA ASP A 756 26.37 13.22 -8.19
C ASP A 756 26.48 14.02 -9.50
N TRP A 757 27.27 13.54 -10.48
CA TRP A 757 27.30 14.11 -11.84
C TRP A 757 25.94 13.98 -12.54
N LYS A 758 25.30 12.82 -12.46
CA LYS A 758 23.99 12.59 -13.07
C LYS A 758 22.89 13.42 -12.42
N ILE A 759 22.93 13.63 -11.10
CA ILE A 759 22.06 14.57 -10.38
C ILE A 759 22.31 16.00 -10.86
N LEU A 760 23.58 16.43 -10.95
CA LEU A 760 23.95 17.77 -11.37
C LEU A 760 23.41 18.09 -12.77
N ILE A 761 23.68 17.24 -13.76
CA ILE A 761 23.26 17.51 -15.15
C ILE A 761 21.74 17.33 -15.35
N ALA A 762 21.06 16.58 -14.48
CA ALA A 762 19.60 16.48 -14.51
C ALA A 762 18.92 17.79 -14.08
N ARG A 763 19.61 18.63 -13.27
CA ARG A 763 19.11 19.94 -12.81
C ARG A 763 19.31 21.05 -13.82
N ILE A 764 20.38 21.00 -14.61
CA ILE A 764 20.71 22.06 -15.60
C ILE A 764 19.76 21.92 -16.78
N GLU A 765 18.91 22.92 -17.07
CA GLU A 765 17.94 22.87 -18.17
C GLU A 765 18.62 22.85 -19.55
N ASP A 766 19.57 23.75 -19.77
CA ASP A 766 20.26 23.92 -21.04
C ASP A 766 21.32 22.82 -21.28
N LYS A 767 21.23 22.16 -22.43
CA LYS A 767 22.20 21.14 -22.83
C LYS A 767 23.56 21.76 -23.15
N GLU A 768 23.60 23.01 -23.62
CA GLU A 768 24.85 23.69 -23.96
C GLU A 768 25.68 23.97 -22.70
N GLU A 769 25.04 24.38 -21.60
CA GLU A 769 25.70 24.54 -20.30
C GLU A 769 26.33 23.24 -19.80
N VAL A 770 25.62 22.10 -19.93
CA VAL A 770 26.18 20.78 -19.61
C VAL A 770 27.42 20.49 -20.46
N GLU A 771 27.41 20.81 -21.75
CA GLU A 771 28.58 20.63 -22.63
C GLU A 771 29.75 21.57 -22.26
N LEU A 772 29.50 22.76 -21.72
CA LEU A 772 30.54 23.64 -21.18
C LEU A 772 31.21 23.02 -19.94
N LEU A 773 30.42 22.47 -19.01
CA LEU A 773 30.96 21.72 -17.85
C LEU A 773 31.82 20.55 -18.32
N ARG A 774 31.31 19.78 -19.28
CA ARG A 774 32.02 18.64 -19.88
C ARG A 774 33.31 19.08 -20.56
N LYS A 775 33.31 20.21 -21.28
CA LYS A 775 34.51 20.76 -21.92
C LYS A 775 35.59 21.11 -20.89
N ALA A 776 35.20 21.68 -19.74
CA ALA A 776 36.12 22.00 -18.66
C ALA A 776 36.71 20.73 -18.01
N LEU A 777 35.86 19.76 -17.67
CA LEU A 777 36.28 18.45 -17.18
C LEU A 777 37.21 17.74 -18.17
N ARG A 778 36.90 17.81 -19.46
CA ARG A 778 37.72 17.23 -20.52
C ARG A 778 39.09 17.88 -20.57
N ALA A 779 39.16 19.20 -20.60
CA ALA A 779 40.43 19.93 -20.61
C ALA A 779 41.33 19.51 -19.44
N ARG A 780 40.73 19.32 -18.25
CA ARG A 780 41.45 18.81 -17.08
C ARG A 780 41.89 17.36 -17.23
N LEU A 781 41.02 16.50 -17.75
CA LEU A 781 41.30 15.07 -18.01
C LEU A 781 42.43 14.88 -19.02
N GLU A 782 42.58 15.76 -20.01
CA GLU A 782 43.70 15.72 -20.95
C GLU A 782 45.06 16.01 -20.28
N THR A 783 45.09 16.63 -19.09
CA THR A 783 46.33 16.84 -18.33
C THR A 783 46.83 15.58 -17.60
N LEU A 784 46.03 14.51 -17.56
CA LEU A 784 46.40 13.26 -16.92
C LEU A 784 47.26 12.40 -17.86
N TYR A 785 48.31 11.80 -17.31
CA TYR A 785 49.22 10.94 -18.09
C TYR A 785 48.53 9.63 -18.46
N TRP A 786 47.71 9.08 -17.57
CA TRP A 786 46.94 7.88 -17.85
C TRP A 786 45.50 8.00 -17.33
N ILE A 787 44.56 7.33 -18.00
CA ILE A 787 43.17 7.18 -17.59
C ILE A 787 42.71 5.73 -17.81
N PRO A 788 41.68 5.23 -17.10
CA PRO A 788 41.07 3.95 -17.44
C PRO A 788 40.52 3.97 -18.88
N HIS A 789 40.65 2.85 -19.59
CA HIS A 789 39.93 2.61 -20.83
C HIS A 789 38.46 2.26 -20.52
N ALA A 790 37.72 3.30 -20.10
CA ALA A 790 36.31 3.24 -19.77
C ALA A 790 35.46 2.92 -21.00
N CYS A 791 34.53 1.97 -20.89
CA CYS A 791 33.64 1.55 -21.97
C CYS A 791 32.18 1.63 -21.51
N GLN A 792 31.24 1.55 -22.45
CA GLN A 792 29.81 1.61 -22.18
C GLN A 792 29.34 0.66 -21.06
N ASP A 793 29.91 -0.55 -20.98
CA ASP A 793 29.47 -1.60 -20.06
C ASP A 793 30.31 -1.71 -18.78
N LYS A 794 31.47 -1.04 -18.68
CA LYS A 794 32.36 -1.14 -17.51
C LYS A 794 33.37 0.00 -17.41
N LEU A 795 33.56 0.47 -16.18
CA LEU A 795 34.61 1.44 -15.84
C LEU A 795 36.02 0.88 -16.08
N TRP A 796 36.22 -0.40 -15.74
CA TRP A 796 37.50 -1.09 -15.81
C TRP A 796 37.41 -2.33 -16.70
N VAL A 797 38.02 -2.28 -17.89
CA VAL A 797 38.15 -3.44 -18.77
C VAL A 797 39.42 -4.21 -18.41
N THR A 798 39.29 -5.52 -18.19
CA THR A 798 40.43 -6.40 -17.85
C THR A 798 40.73 -7.49 -18.87
N SER A 799 39.86 -7.73 -19.85
CA SER A 799 40.09 -8.74 -20.88
C SER A 799 41.28 -8.40 -21.77
N ARG A 800 41.90 -9.39 -22.42
CA ARG A 800 42.99 -9.14 -23.39
C ARG A 800 42.49 -8.40 -24.62
N HIS A 801 43.35 -7.57 -25.23
CA HIS A 801 43.10 -6.87 -26.48
C HIS A 801 44.39 -6.73 -27.27
N LYS A 802 44.33 -6.88 -28.59
CA LYS A 802 45.51 -6.81 -29.47
C LYS A 802 46.23 -5.46 -29.41
N ASP A 803 45.50 -4.36 -29.21
CA ASP A 803 46.06 -3.01 -29.20
C ASP A 803 46.67 -2.60 -27.84
N PHE A 804 46.65 -3.47 -26.83
CA PHE A 804 47.15 -3.16 -25.49
C PHE A 804 48.34 -4.04 -25.14
N GLN A 805 49.44 -3.42 -24.75
CA GLN A 805 50.63 -4.12 -24.26
C GLN A 805 50.56 -4.28 -22.74
N ARG A 806 50.80 -5.51 -22.25
CA ARG A 806 50.77 -5.81 -20.80
C ARG A 806 52.10 -5.43 -20.16
N LEU A 807 52.03 -4.90 -18.93
CA LEU A 807 53.15 -4.64 -18.05
C LEU A 807 53.01 -5.46 -16.75
N PRO A 808 54.10 -6.08 -16.23
CA PRO A 808 55.44 -6.15 -16.81
C PRO A 808 55.50 -6.83 -18.20
N LEU A 809 56.50 -6.50 -19.03
CA LEU A 809 56.68 -7.14 -20.33
C LEU A 809 56.94 -8.66 -20.16
N GLY A 810 56.52 -9.48 -21.13
CA GLY A 810 56.65 -10.94 -21.08
C GLY A 810 55.61 -11.68 -20.23
N THR A 811 54.80 -10.97 -19.47
CA THR A 811 53.71 -11.58 -18.69
C THR A 811 52.44 -11.79 -19.52
N SER A 812 51.59 -12.74 -19.12
CA SER A 812 50.32 -13.03 -19.80
C SER A 812 49.13 -12.98 -18.81
N GLY A 813 47.93 -12.69 -19.30
CA GLY A 813 46.68 -12.75 -18.51
C GLY A 813 45.78 -11.53 -18.67
N PRO A 814 44.63 -11.49 -17.98
CA PRO A 814 43.83 -10.28 -17.86
C PRO A 814 44.58 -9.20 -17.04
N ALA A 815 44.36 -7.93 -17.36
CA ALA A 815 44.93 -6.78 -16.68
C ALA A 815 44.10 -5.52 -16.95
N PRO A 816 43.95 -4.59 -15.98
CA PRO A 816 43.23 -3.34 -16.20
C PRO A 816 43.85 -2.53 -17.33
N ARG A 817 43.00 -2.09 -18.26
CA ARG A 817 43.41 -1.34 -19.45
C ARG A 817 43.51 0.16 -19.18
N LEU A 818 44.65 0.74 -19.55
CA LEU A 818 45.00 2.14 -19.40
C LEU A 818 45.25 2.80 -20.76
N LEU A 819 44.75 4.02 -20.92
CA LEU A 819 45.02 4.89 -22.05
C LEU A 819 46.11 5.88 -21.66
N ILE A 820 47.25 5.87 -22.35
CA ILE A 820 48.42 6.70 -22.04
C ILE A 820 48.50 7.89 -22.97
N ASN A 821 48.62 9.09 -22.38
CA ASN A 821 48.85 10.35 -23.07
C ASN A 821 50.35 10.69 -23.06
N GLY A 822 51.01 10.66 -24.22
CA GLY A 822 52.39 11.13 -24.37
C GLY A 822 53.41 10.05 -24.73
N ARG A 823 54.51 9.93 -23.97
CA ARG A 823 55.62 8.98 -24.23
C ARG A 823 55.39 7.63 -23.54
N LEU A 824 56.18 6.62 -23.91
CA LEU A 824 56.14 5.27 -23.33
C LEU A 824 56.22 5.28 -21.79
N PRO A 825 55.40 4.47 -21.09
CA PRO A 825 55.41 4.39 -19.64
C PRO A 825 56.65 3.67 -19.11
N LYS A 826 57.12 4.09 -17.93
CA LYS A 826 58.17 3.36 -17.19
C LYS A 826 57.51 2.30 -16.30
N PHE A 827 58.03 1.08 -16.31
CA PHE A 827 57.58 0.02 -15.43
C PHE A 827 58.81 -0.73 -14.91
N VAL A 828 59.11 -0.56 -13.62
CA VAL A 828 60.27 -1.17 -12.97
C VAL A 828 59.81 -2.46 -12.28
N VAL A 829 60.41 -3.59 -12.65
CA VAL A 829 60.18 -4.88 -11.98
C VAL A 829 61.17 -4.97 -10.81
N PRO A 830 60.73 -5.25 -9.57
CA PRO A 830 61.65 -5.47 -8.45
C PRO A 830 62.59 -6.65 -8.75
N VAL A 831 63.88 -6.48 -8.48
CA VAL A 831 64.96 -7.44 -8.79
C VAL A 831 64.90 -8.73 -7.93
N SER A 832 63.92 -8.90 -7.05
CA SER A 832 63.89 -9.98 -6.06
C SER A 832 63.27 -11.31 -6.52
N ASP A 833 62.78 -11.44 -7.75
CA ASP A 833 62.08 -12.66 -8.23
C ASP A 833 62.69 -13.29 -9.50
N ILE A 834 63.96 -13.01 -9.83
CA ILE A 834 64.68 -13.81 -10.83
C ILE A 834 65.36 -14.97 -10.07
N GLY A 835 64.60 -16.05 -9.88
CA GLY A 835 65.16 -17.35 -9.55
C GLY A 835 66.09 -17.77 -10.69
N GLY A 836 67.39 -17.75 -10.42
CA GLY A 836 68.41 -18.33 -11.29
C GLY A 836 68.17 -19.82 -11.41
N SER A 837 67.86 -20.27 -12.62
CA SER A 837 68.24 -21.59 -13.09
C SER A 837 69.27 -21.40 -14.19
N ASP A 838 70.49 -21.86 -13.91
CA ASP A 838 71.54 -22.09 -14.89
C ASP A 838 70.98 -22.80 -16.12
N THR A 839 71.36 -22.30 -17.31
CA THR A 839 71.99 -23.14 -18.35
C THR A 839 72.58 -22.24 -19.43
N GLU A 840 73.87 -22.45 -19.66
CA GLU A 840 74.63 -22.05 -20.83
C GLU A 840 74.05 -22.61 -22.14
N ASN A 841 74.55 -22.00 -23.23
CA ASN A 841 74.70 -22.50 -24.60
C ASN A 841 73.75 -22.01 -25.71
N GLU A 842 74.37 -21.14 -26.53
CA GLU A 842 74.56 -21.22 -27.98
C GLU A 842 73.40 -20.99 -28.96
N LEU A 843 73.70 -20.01 -29.84
CA LEU A 843 73.11 -19.57 -31.12
C LEU A 843 71.90 -18.63 -31.12
#